data_AF-A0ABD0WG51-F1
#
_entry.id   AF-A0ABD0WG51-F1
#
_cell.length_a   1.000
_cell.length_b   1.000
_cell.length_c   1.000
_cell.angle_alpha   90.00
_cell.angle_beta   90.00
_cell.angle_gamma   90.00
#
_symmetry.space_group_name_H-M   'P 1'
#
loop_
_entity.id
_entity.type
_entity.pdbx_description
1 polymer ?
#
loop_
_entity_poly.entity_id
_entity_poly.type
_entity_poly.pdbx_seq_one_letter_code
_entity_poly.pdbx_strand_id
1 'polypeptide(L)'
;MACALPGFRSSSSREILIWGDEHNFEAGQEGEENAGESTENNFGAHFNRDKHNGYRNLLNSEGDLGSETCEGHPQQVKKVIDDCEYIGAQTVEIEDTDSVKVYSKDFYARGIFQALGQLRESSLLIDLTLHTENGQHLHGHSTVLSAVSSLVHQKLPKWEKKMERRDAEMKKQTEISISLGPEVGRVGLAAVLDFAYTGAIAALNTDTLAQIKAAATTLGVPRVLELCLEEEEKMRKGAEDKAEEKVTADEQMILSLHSIRQLWNERVGCDVELEAGGTSFHVHRVLLAASSDYFRGMFTSGMKESQQSTVILPFLKPSELEALIGCSYTGSIHLNWGRVFEITSTALQLQFHVSLSLCLDFLEQEMDEHSCLDVASFAEAYGMKELLEMTNDFVLRKFQNVAVTPKFQDLPAKKLRKYLKSSSLSASSELVLFKAIVDWIEACPSNRLKFTKELMKSVHFPLMTYNEFKEVKTSKLWTHFNTRCTYQSIMEDFHSYCAVPRTLCRVYMPKDSLVLVGGDQLSADFSRQNPSLELWFGNSLRNYIGVVKNVEWRLLTEMPKPPRLSHEVAVLAKKLYLIGGQCYSGRLNVLKSVYRYDLLLNSWERLADMQEKRCNFSIVVLKGMIYAIGGDTDPGTNLSSVEGYCPNKDSWSFAQPLDVTLSCHAATMLDGKLFISGGYHCRYQCLTSMLMYHPDREPTYLAGMSQPRAYHCMEALNGHLYVAGGVTIDENMTCIDQLTCEVYSIVSDSWSTFTTLHIPHVGAASVVLEEKLYVLGGYSKDNYREIRLVHRYDPTQQLWENMGMMPGPNTDIRACLLHLPDHLRK
;
A
#
# COMPACT_ATOMS: atom_id res chain seq x y z
N MET A 1 -46.24 18.87 41.81
CA MET A 1 -46.82 17.58 41.37
C MET A 1 -45.68 16.57 41.37
N ALA A 2 -45.43 15.97 42.55
CA ALA A 2 -45.73 14.57 42.89
C ALA A 2 -44.57 13.66 42.43
N CYS A 3 -43.60 13.35 43.31
CA CYS A 3 -43.62 12.25 44.33
C CYS A 3 -43.64 10.86 43.64
N ALA A 4 -42.83 9.85 43.98
CA ALA A 4 -42.19 9.54 45.25
C ALA A 4 -41.05 8.48 45.09
N LEU A 5 -40.08 8.54 46.01
CA LEU A 5 -39.29 7.39 46.50
C LEU A 5 -40.17 6.50 47.42
N PRO A 6 -39.76 5.26 47.73
CA PRO A 6 -39.00 4.99 48.97
C PRO A 6 -37.90 3.92 48.74
N GLY A 7 -36.86 3.71 49.55
CA GLY A 7 -36.49 4.19 50.88
C GLY A 7 -35.64 3.11 51.60
N PHE A 8 -34.45 3.51 52.07
CA PHE A 8 -33.71 3.05 53.27
C PHE A 8 -33.31 1.57 53.49
N ARG A 9 -32.01 1.33 53.73
CA ARG A 9 -31.40 1.33 55.10
C ARG A 9 -29.87 1.26 55.07
N SER A 10 -29.28 1.96 56.04
CA SER A 10 -27.86 2.15 56.37
C SER A 10 -27.36 1.20 57.46
N SER A 11 -26.04 0.96 57.51
CA SER A 11 -25.13 0.66 58.65
C SER A 11 -24.15 -0.44 58.23
N SER A 12 -22.86 -0.49 58.54
CA SER A 12 -22.01 0.23 59.49
C SER A 12 -20.53 -0.03 59.14
N SER A 13 -19.67 0.92 59.46
CA SER A 13 -18.21 0.82 59.51
C SER A 13 -17.71 -0.35 60.37
N ARG A 14 -16.56 -0.93 60.02
CA ARG A 14 -15.52 -1.40 60.97
C ARG A 14 -14.20 -1.64 60.22
N GLU A 15 -13.23 -0.80 60.55
CA GLU A 15 -11.79 -1.08 60.42
C GLU A 15 -11.43 -2.29 61.28
N ILE A 16 -10.59 -3.20 60.79
CA ILE A 16 -9.67 -4.01 61.58
C ILE A 16 -8.40 -4.26 60.74
N LEU A 17 -7.29 -3.65 61.18
CA LEU A 17 -5.90 -4.08 60.95
C LEU A 17 -5.69 -5.49 61.52
N ILE A 18 -4.85 -6.33 60.90
CA ILE A 18 -3.84 -7.15 61.59
C ILE A 18 -2.80 -7.65 60.56
N TRP A 19 -1.55 -7.57 61.02
CA TRP A 19 -0.29 -8.02 60.43
C TRP A 19 -0.11 -9.54 60.42
N GLY A 20 0.87 -9.98 59.61
CA GLY A 20 1.84 -11.02 59.98
C GLY A 20 1.41 -12.47 59.77
N ASP A 21 2.16 -13.22 58.95
CA ASP A 21 3.27 -13.99 59.53
C ASP A 21 4.18 -14.59 58.45
N GLU A 22 5.47 -14.41 58.69
CA GLU A 22 6.59 -15.13 58.12
C GLU A 22 6.59 -16.58 58.65
N HIS A 23 7.14 -17.52 57.88
CA HIS A 23 7.98 -18.55 58.49
C HIS A 23 9.15 -18.95 57.59
N ASN A 24 10.30 -18.88 58.24
CA ASN A 24 11.68 -19.10 57.83
C ASN A 24 12.07 -20.59 57.65
N PHE A 25 13.35 -20.73 57.24
CA PHE A 25 14.33 -21.80 57.48
C PHE A 25 14.56 -22.75 56.28
N GLU A 26 15.78 -23.12 55.90
CA GLU A 26 17.10 -23.04 56.54
C GLU A 26 18.23 -23.22 55.50
N ALA A 27 19.45 -22.93 55.95
CA ALA A 27 20.70 -22.91 55.21
C ALA A 27 21.27 -24.29 54.80
N GLY A 28 22.21 -24.25 53.85
CA GLY A 28 23.19 -25.30 53.58
C GLY A 28 24.42 -24.72 52.87
N GLN A 29 25.49 -24.52 53.64
CA GLN A 29 26.85 -24.16 53.21
C GLN A 29 27.62 -25.40 52.73
N GLU A 30 28.82 -25.12 52.19
CA GLU A 30 29.96 -26.00 51.88
C GLU A 30 29.97 -26.61 50.46
N GLY A 31 31.05 -26.55 49.67
CA GLY A 31 32.44 -26.29 50.02
C GLY A 31 33.29 -25.78 48.85
N GLU A 32 34.45 -25.28 49.26
CA GLU A 32 35.54 -24.64 48.52
C GLU A 32 36.40 -25.61 47.69
N GLU A 33 37.39 -24.99 47.02
CA GLU A 33 38.69 -25.52 46.55
C GLU A 33 38.75 -26.06 45.12
N ASN A 34 39.77 -25.77 44.29
CA ASN A 34 40.87 -24.79 44.31
C ASN A 34 41.55 -24.82 42.92
N ALA A 35 42.11 -23.67 42.54
CA ALA A 35 43.41 -23.45 41.89
C ALA A 35 43.81 -24.04 40.52
N GLY A 36 44.55 -23.21 39.76
CA GLY A 36 45.57 -23.65 38.78
C GLY A 36 45.40 -23.07 37.38
N GLU A 37 45.63 -21.78 37.13
CA GLU A 37 46.91 -21.20 36.68
C GLU A 37 47.45 -21.67 35.31
N SER A 38 47.54 -20.70 34.38
CA SER A 38 48.58 -20.50 33.36
C SER A 38 48.74 -21.49 32.20
N THR A 39 48.73 -20.97 30.96
CA THR A 39 49.97 -20.77 30.18
C THR A 39 49.68 -20.04 28.87
N GLU A 40 50.46 -18.97 28.64
CA GLU A 40 50.77 -18.41 27.34
C GLU A 40 51.48 -19.46 26.47
N ASN A 41 51.29 -19.43 25.14
CA ASN A 41 52.43 -19.20 24.24
C ASN A 41 52.04 -18.99 22.77
N ASN A 42 52.70 -17.99 22.20
CA ASN A 42 52.94 -17.71 20.79
C ASN A 42 53.45 -18.93 20.01
N PHE A 43 53.17 -18.99 18.71
CA PHE A 43 54.15 -18.78 17.62
C PHE A 43 53.61 -19.23 16.26
N GLY A 44 54.00 -18.50 15.21
CA GLY A 44 54.50 -19.16 14.01
C GLY A 44 53.70 -19.01 12.73
N ALA A 45 54.02 -17.96 11.98
CA ALA A 45 53.82 -17.88 10.54
C ALA A 45 54.55 -19.00 9.80
N HIS A 46 54.01 -19.47 8.67
CA HIS A 46 54.82 -20.04 7.60
C HIS A 46 54.26 -19.72 6.20
N PHE A 47 55.17 -19.16 5.40
CA PHE A 47 55.13 -18.90 3.96
C PHE A 47 55.11 -20.20 3.12
N ASN A 48 54.46 -20.16 1.95
CA ASN A 48 55.00 -20.53 0.62
C ASN A 48 53.97 -20.11 -0.46
N ARG A 49 54.22 -19.19 -1.40
CA ARG A 49 55.07 -19.20 -2.61
C ARG A 49 54.72 -20.30 -3.63
N ASP A 50 54.11 -19.89 -4.75
CA ASP A 50 54.65 -19.93 -6.14
C ASP A 50 53.54 -19.54 -7.13
N LYS A 51 53.64 -18.44 -7.90
CA LYS A 51 54.34 -18.21 -9.19
C LYS A 51 53.80 -19.00 -10.39
N HIS A 52 53.13 -18.29 -11.32
CA HIS A 52 53.42 -18.18 -12.76
C HIS A 52 52.32 -17.29 -13.40
N ASN A 53 52.55 -16.02 -13.77
CA ASN A 53 53.26 -15.46 -14.93
C ASN A 53 52.70 -15.85 -16.32
N GLY A 54 52.05 -14.88 -16.99
CA GLY A 54 52.53 -14.45 -18.31
C GLY A 54 51.52 -14.35 -19.48
N TYR A 55 51.52 -13.15 -20.10
CA TYR A 55 51.31 -12.85 -21.54
C TYR A 55 49.87 -12.88 -22.10
N ARG A 56 49.46 -12.11 -23.11
CA ARG A 56 49.80 -10.82 -23.77
C ARG A 56 48.75 -10.67 -24.90
N ASN A 57 48.33 -9.43 -25.19
CA ASN A 57 47.89 -8.83 -26.47
C ASN A 57 47.38 -9.67 -27.67
N LEU A 58 46.35 -9.13 -28.36
CA LEU A 58 46.22 -8.85 -29.83
C LEU A 58 44.73 -8.45 -30.10
N LEU A 59 44.34 -7.21 -30.41
CA LEU A 59 44.38 -6.41 -31.67
C LEU A 59 43.73 -7.05 -32.93
N ASN A 60 42.67 -6.35 -33.38
CA ASN A 60 42.18 -6.07 -34.76
C ASN A 60 41.81 -7.19 -35.75
N SER A 61 40.60 -7.06 -36.33
CA SER A 61 40.42 -7.04 -37.80
C SER A 61 39.06 -6.46 -38.22
N GLU A 62 39.12 -5.44 -39.08
CA GLU A 62 38.04 -4.88 -39.90
C GLU A 62 37.75 -5.73 -41.15
N GLY A 63 36.60 -5.46 -41.79
CA GLY A 63 36.33 -5.66 -43.22
C GLY A 63 35.30 -6.74 -43.53
N ASP A 64 34.44 -6.64 -44.55
CA ASP A 64 34.05 -5.58 -45.48
C ASP A 64 32.82 -6.11 -46.26
N LEU A 65 32.15 -5.20 -46.97
CA LEU A 65 30.97 -5.27 -47.83
C LEU A 65 30.70 -6.55 -48.66
N GLY A 66 29.41 -6.83 -48.88
CA GLY A 66 28.90 -7.71 -49.93
C GLY A 66 27.38 -7.57 -50.15
N SER A 67 27.00 -6.79 -51.16
CA SER A 67 25.64 -6.61 -51.68
C SER A 67 25.20 -7.78 -52.57
N GLU A 68 23.95 -8.24 -52.46
CA GLU A 68 23.22 -8.82 -53.59
C GLU A 68 21.69 -8.72 -53.39
N THR A 69 21.04 -8.22 -54.44
CA THR A 69 19.59 -7.99 -54.62
C THR A 69 18.88 -9.24 -55.12
N CYS A 70 17.64 -9.51 -54.68
CA CYS A 70 16.56 -10.07 -55.52
C CYS A 70 15.16 -9.96 -54.86
N GLU A 71 14.16 -9.85 -55.73
CA GLU A 71 12.78 -9.35 -55.54
C GLU A 71 11.77 -10.38 -54.97
N GLY A 72 10.62 -9.90 -54.45
CA GLY A 72 9.34 -10.64 -54.47
C GLY A 72 8.42 -10.57 -53.22
N HIS A 73 7.45 -9.63 -53.23
CA HIS A 73 6.16 -9.48 -52.50
C HIS A 73 5.50 -10.68 -51.72
N PRO A 74 4.42 -10.47 -50.92
CA PRO A 74 4.23 -9.61 -49.73
C PRO A 74 3.46 -10.35 -48.59
N GLN A 75 3.95 -10.37 -47.34
CA GLN A 75 3.13 -10.81 -46.20
C GLN A 75 3.54 -10.04 -44.92
N GLN A 76 2.97 -8.84 -44.78
CA GLN A 76 2.87 -8.09 -43.53
C GLN A 76 1.38 -8.01 -43.19
N VAL A 77 1.00 -8.45 -41.99
CA VAL A 77 0.21 -7.74 -40.96
C VAL A 77 -0.05 -8.76 -39.84
N LYS A 78 0.87 -8.83 -38.86
CA LYS A 78 0.69 -9.32 -37.48
C LYS A 78 2.06 -9.36 -36.79
N LYS A 79 2.55 -8.17 -36.41
CA LYS A 79 3.62 -7.98 -35.41
C LYS A 79 3.79 -6.48 -35.11
N VAL A 80 2.82 -5.90 -34.42
CA VAL A 80 2.96 -4.58 -33.75
C VAL A 80 2.13 -4.60 -32.46
N ILE A 81 2.32 -5.62 -31.61
CA ILE A 81 2.00 -5.62 -30.18
C ILE A 81 2.99 -6.61 -29.55
N ASP A 82 4.25 -6.19 -29.46
CA ASP A 82 5.28 -6.82 -28.62
C ASP A 82 6.46 -5.85 -28.64
N ASP A 83 6.27 -4.72 -27.95
CA ASP A 83 7.32 -3.80 -27.48
C ASP A 83 6.71 -2.98 -26.33
N CYS A 84 6.12 -3.68 -25.35
CA CYS A 84 6.19 -3.23 -23.97
C CYS A 84 7.21 -4.14 -23.31
N GLU A 85 8.48 -3.79 -23.48
CA GLU A 85 9.57 -4.43 -22.76
C GLU A 85 9.29 -4.41 -21.26
N TYR A 86 9.09 -5.61 -20.75
CA TYR A 86 9.25 -5.97 -19.36
C TYR A 86 10.72 -5.74 -19.00
N ILE A 87 11.08 -4.51 -18.62
CA ILE A 87 12.39 -4.26 -18.01
C ILE A 87 12.31 -4.78 -16.58
N GLY A 88 12.80 -6.01 -16.40
CA GLY A 88 13.15 -6.54 -15.10
C GLY A 88 14.22 -5.64 -14.47
N ALA A 89 13.85 -5.00 -13.37
CA ALA A 89 14.79 -4.33 -12.50
C ALA A 89 15.74 -5.39 -11.89
N GLN A 90 16.97 -5.45 -12.40
CA GLN A 90 18.11 -5.94 -11.64
C GLN A 90 18.91 -4.72 -11.19
N THR A 91 18.57 -4.21 -10.00
CA THR A 91 19.43 -3.31 -9.25
C THR A 91 20.41 -4.16 -8.44
N VAL A 92 21.68 -4.13 -8.84
CA VAL A 92 22.78 -4.30 -7.88
C VAL A 92 22.90 -2.97 -7.16
N GLU A 93 22.73 -3.01 -5.85
CA GLU A 93 22.69 -1.87 -4.93
C GLU A 93 23.96 -1.00 -5.02
N ILE A 94 23.76 0.24 -5.49
CA ILE A 94 24.39 1.43 -4.95
C ILE A 94 23.26 2.47 -4.84
N GLU A 95 22.90 2.88 -3.62
CA GLU A 95 21.84 3.85 -3.34
C GLU A 95 22.17 5.22 -3.95
N ASP A 96 21.66 5.50 -5.16
CA ASP A 96 21.49 6.86 -5.68
C ASP A 96 20.04 7.30 -5.40
N THR A 97 19.85 8.15 -4.40
CA THR A 97 18.57 8.63 -3.89
C THR A 97 17.80 9.57 -4.84
N ASP A 98 18.29 9.78 -6.07
CA ASP A 98 17.70 10.72 -7.05
C ASP A 98 17.36 10.08 -8.41
N SER A 99 17.11 8.76 -8.41
CA SER A 99 16.66 8.05 -9.62
C SER A 99 15.28 8.54 -10.08
N VAL A 100 15.15 8.82 -11.38
CA VAL A 100 13.88 9.27 -11.99
C VAL A 100 12.92 8.09 -12.09
N LYS A 101 11.76 8.18 -11.42
CA LYS A 101 10.70 7.17 -11.43
C LYS A 101 9.54 7.58 -12.33
N VAL A 102 8.89 6.61 -12.97
CA VAL A 102 7.71 6.85 -13.82
C VAL A 102 6.45 6.51 -13.05
N TYR A 103 5.57 7.49 -12.89
CA TYR A 103 4.25 7.31 -12.29
C TYR A 103 3.20 7.39 -13.38
N SER A 104 2.29 6.42 -13.44
CA SER A 104 1.22 6.36 -14.44
C SER A 104 -0.12 6.08 -13.79
N LYS A 105 -1.21 6.63 -14.38
CA LYS A 105 -2.56 6.38 -13.88
C LYS A 105 -3.23 5.23 -14.64
N ASP A 106 -3.66 4.21 -13.90
CA ASP A 106 -4.51 3.16 -14.45
C ASP A 106 -5.79 3.76 -15.05
N PHE A 107 -6.23 3.21 -16.19
CA PHE A 107 -7.42 3.67 -16.91
C PHE A 107 -7.41 5.14 -17.33
N TYR A 108 -6.23 5.78 -17.43
CA TYR A 108 -6.11 7.17 -17.89
C TYR A 108 -6.80 7.41 -19.24
N ALA A 109 -6.56 6.52 -20.21
CA ALA A 109 -7.15 6.61 -21.55
C ALA A 109 -8.68 6.75 -21.48
N ARG A 110 -9.33 5.94 -20.63
CA ARG A 110 -10.76 6.02 -20.43
C ARG A 110 -11.21 7.36 -19.87
N GLY A 111 -10.51 7.90 -18.87
CA GLY A 111 -10.82 9.20 -18.28
C GLY A 111 -10.69 10.35 -19.29
N ILE A 112 -9.60 10.38 -20.07
CA ILE A 112 -9.38 11.45 -21.04
C ILE A 112 -10.38 11.39 -22.20
N PHE A 113 -10.71 10.20 -22.70
CA PHE A 113 -11.72 10.03 -23.76
C PHE A 113 -13.14 10.38 -23.28
N GLN A 114 -13.46 10.15 -22.00
CA GLN A 114 -14.69 10.65 -21.40
C GLN A 114 -14.74 12.18 -21.36
N ALA A 115 -13.66 12.85 -20.96
CA ALA A 115 -13.57 14.32 -20.99
C ALA A 115 -13.69 14.88 -22.42
N LEU A 116 -13.03 14.24 -23.40
CA LEU A 116 -13.13 14.58 -24.82
C LEU A 116 -14.57 14.41 -25.35
N GLY A 117 -15.27 13.36 -24.91
CA GLY A 117 -16.68 13.13 -25.22
C GLY A 117 -17.57 14.24 -24.68
N GLN A 118 -17.38 14.65 -23.42
CA GLN A 118 -18.14 15.75 -22.81
C GLN A 118 -17.92 17.09 -23.53
N LEU A 119 -16.68 17.37 -23.98
CA LEU A 119 -16.39 18.55 -24.79
C LEU A 119 -17.16 18.52 -26.13
N ARG A 120 -17.18 17.36 -26.81
CA ARG A 120 -17.95 17.18 -28.05
C ARG A 120 -19.45 17.37 -27.81
N GLU A 121 -20.02 16.75 -26.79
CA GLU A 121 -21.45 16.88 -26.45
C GLU A 121 -21.83 18.34 -26.14
N SER A 122 -20.92 19.08 -25.53
CA SER A 122 -21.10 20.50 -25.22
C SER A 122 -20.80 21.44 -26.40
N SER A 123 -20.43 20.90 -27.57
CA SER A 123 -20.02 21.66 -28.74
C SER A 123 -18.82 22.60 -28.51
N LEU A 124 -17.87 22.19 -27.68
CA LEU A 124 -16.69 22.97 -27.32
C LEU A 124 -15.46 22.49 -28.08
N LEU A 125 -14.68 23.42 -28.63
CA LEU A 125 -13.42 23.16 -29.36
C LEU A 125 -13.55 22.22 -30.55
N ILE A 126 -14.75 22.14 -31.12
CA ILE A 126 -15.02 21.40 -32.36
C ILE A 126 -14.33 22.10 -33.53
N ASP A 127 -13.54 21.33 -34.25
CA ASP A 127 -12.78 21.77 -35.42
C ASP A 127 -13.08 20.91 -36.67
N LEU A 128 -13.93 19.87 -36.55
CA LEU A 128 -14.29 18.98 -37.65
C LEU A 128 -15.81 18.85 -37.81
N THR A 129 -16.26 19.03 -39.06
CA THR A 129 -17.63 18.80 -39.51
C THR A 129 -17.67 17.81 -40.67
N LEU A 130 -18.45 16.74 -40.47
CA LEU A 130 -18.68 15.69 -41.44
C LEU A 130 -20.05 15.90 -42.09
N HIS A 131 -20.07 16.08 -43.41
CA HIS A 131 -21.28 16.30 -44.19
C HIS A 131 -21.67 15.02 -44.94
N THR A 132 -22.95 14.69 -44.87
CA THR A 132 -23.58 13.69 -45.75
C THR A 132 -24.30 14.40 -46.90
N GLU A 133 -24.44 13.76 -48.06
CA GLU A 133 -25.17 14.35 -49.21
C GLU A 133 -26.62 14.74 -48.89
N ASN A 134 -27.22 14.08 -47.89
CA ASN A 134 -28.59 14.35 -47.43
C ASN A 134 -28.71 15.65 -46.60
N GLY A 135 -27.64 16.45 -46.50
CA GLY A 135 -27.62 17.72 -45.76
C GLY A 135 -27.51 17.57 -44.24
N GLN A 136 -27.18 16.38 -43.72
CA GLN A 136 -26.96 16.17 -42.30
C GLN A 136 -25.49 16.37 -41.94
N HIS A 137 -25.25 16.92 -40.74
CA HIS A 137 -23.93 17.28 -40.24
C HIS A 137 -23.68 16.65 -38.87
N LEU A 138 -22.47 16.12 -38.70
CA LEU A 138 -21.97 15.62 -37.42
C LEU A 138 -20.66 16.33 -37.11
N HIS A 139 -20.52 16.72 -35.85
CA HIS A 139 -19.39 17.51 -35.39
C HIS A 139 -18.53 16.71 -34.41
N GLY A 140 -17.22 16.94 -34.45
CA GLY A 140 -16.27 16.30 -33.54
C GLY A 140 -14.90 16.98 -33.56
N HIS A 141 -13.93 16.31 -32.95
CA HIS A 141 -12.55 16.76 -32.90
C HIS A 141 -11.73 16.03 -33.96
N SER A 142 -11.03 16.78 -34.81
CA SER A 142 -10.19 16.24 -35.88
C SER A 142 -9.08 15.37 -35.33
N THR A 143 -8.47 15.76 -34.19
CA THR A 143 -7.46 14.99 -33.45
C THR A 143 -7.97 13.64 -32.95
N VAL A 144 -9.22 13.57 -32.51
CA VAL A 144 -9.81 12.32 -32.00
C VAL A 144 -10.16 11.40 -33.16
N LEU A 145 -10.75 11.92 -34.23
CA LEU A 145 -11.11 11.10 -35.37
C LEU A 145 -9.88 10.65 -36.17
N SER A 146 -8.84 11.48 -36.29
CA SER A 146 -7.59 11.11 -36.98
C SER A 146 -6.85 9.96 -36.30
N ALA A 147 -7.04 9.75 -34.99
CA ALA A 147 -6.49 8.62 -34.26
C ALA A 147 -7.01 7.27 -34.77
N VAL A 148 -8.21 7.23 -35.35
CA VAL A 148 -8.84 6.01 -35.87
C VAL A 148 -9.06 6.04 -37.39
N SER A 149 -9.05 7.21 -38.02
CA SER A 149 -9.35 7.43 -39.44
C SER A 149 -8.11 7.81 -40.25
N SER A 150 -7.72 6.92 -41.15
CA SER A 150 -6.63 7.16 -42.10
C SER A 150 -6.94 8.32 -43.06
N LEU A 151 -8.20 8.51 -43.47
CA LEU A 151 -8.62 9.63 -44.34
C LEU A 151 -8.36 10.97 -43.65
N VAL A 152 -8.79 11.11 -42.40
CA VAL A 152 -8.68 12.36 -41.64
C VAL A 152 -7.21 12.63 -41.32
N HIS A 153 -6.47 11.61 -40.89
CA HIS A 153 -5.02 11.67 -40.66
C HIS A 153 -4.25 12.21 -41.89
N GLN A 154 -4.54 11.69 -43.09
CA GLN A 154 -3.87 12.15 -44.33
C GLN A 154 -4.26 13.57 -44.77
N LYS A 155 -5.44 14.06 -44.35
CA LYS A 155 -5.93 15.39 -44.72
C LYS A 155 -5.45 16.49 -43.76
N LEU A 156 -5.22 16.20 -42.48
CA LEU A 156 -4.76 17.17 -41.48
C LEU A 156 -3.54 17.99 -41.93
N PRO A 157 -2.38 17.38 -42.30
CA PRO A 157 -1.17 18.13 -42.66
C PRO A 157 -1.33 18.97 -43.93
N LYS A 158 -2.21 18.54 -44.85
CA LYS A 158 -2.49 19.26 -46.10
C LYS A 158 -3.30 20.53 -45.82
N TRP A 159 -4.13 20.52 -44.78
CA TRP A 159 -4.91 21.68 -44.38
C TRP A 159 -4.08 22.71 -43.63
N GLU A 160 -3.16 22.29 -42.76
CA GLU A 160 -2.22 23.20 -42.09
C GLU A 160 -1.41 24.01 -43.10
N LYS A 161 -0.79 23.35 -44.09
CA LYS A 161 -0.05 24.02 -45.17
C LYS A 161 -0.91 24.96 -46.03
N LYS A 162 -2.23 24.73 -46.08
CA LYS A 162 -3.20 25.58 -46.80
C LYS A 162 -3.71 26.75 -45.94
N MET A 163 -3.58 26.65 -44.62
CA MET A 163 -3.86 27.71 -43.64
C MET A 163 -2.68 28.68 -43.54
N GLU A 164 -1.45 28.19 -43.42
CA GLU A 164 -0.23 29.03 -43.36
C GLU A 164 -0.07 29.95 -44.58
N ARG A 165 -0.57 29.54 -45.75
CA ARG A 165 -0.55 30.36 -46.98
C ARG A 165 -1.63 31.44 -47.04
N ARG A 166 -2.63 31.40 -46.14
CA ARG A 166 -3.74 32.36 -46.06
C ARG A 166 -3.58 33.19 -44.78
N ASP A 167 -2.75 34.21 -44.79
CA ASP A 167 -2.68 35.16 -43.67
C ASP A 167 -2.90 36.61 -44.14
N ALA A 168 -3.93 37.27 -43.56
CA ALA A 168 -3.91 38.67 -43.08
C ALA A 168 -5.31 39.21 -42.71
N GLU A 169 -6.42 38.81 -43.38
CA GLU A 169 -7.67 39.60 -43.30
C GLU A 169 -8.90 38.90 -42.71
N MET A 170 -8.87 37.60 -42.40
CA MET A 170 -10.04 36.90 -41.85
C MET A 170 -9.65 35.70 -40.96
N LYS A 171 -9.18 35.98 -39.73
CA LYS A 171 -8.92 34.95 -38.71
C LYS A 171 -10.22 34.58 -37.97
N LYS A 172 -11.13 33.89 -38.65
CA LYS A 172 -12.13 33.02 -38.00
C LYS A 172 -11.62 31.58 -38.11
N GLN A 173 -11.56 30.86 -36.98
CA GLN A 173 -11.31 29.42 -36.93
C GLN A 173 -12.08 28.74 -38.06
N THR A 174 -11.37 28.24 -39.08
CA THR A 174 -12.00 27.64 -40.24
C THR A 174 -12.16 26.16 -39.97
N GLU A 175 -13.36 25.79 -39.56
CA GLU A 175 -13.83 24.43 -39.33
C GLU A 175 -13.49 23.52 -40.52
N ILE A 176 -12.85 22.39 -40.24
CA ILE A 176 -12.51 21.37 -41.23
C ILE A 176 -13.80 20.71 -41.69
N SER A 177 -14.14 20.83 -42.97
CA SER A 177 -15.32 20.18 -43.56
C SER A 177 -14.92 19.01 -44.45
N ILE A 178 -15.54 17.84 -44.22
CA ILE A 178 -15.40 16.66 -45.07
C ILE A 178 -16.77 16.27 -45.59
N SER A 179 -16.97 16.36 -46.90
CA SER A 179 -18.14 15.80 -47.58
C SER A 179 -17.91 14.33 -47.91
N LEU A 180 -18.84 13.48 -47.49
CA LEU A 180 -18.84 12.03 -47.71
C LEU A 180 -19.88 11.67 -48.79
N GLY A 181 -19.64 10.59 -49.52
CA GLY A 181 -20.49 10.18 -50.65
C GLY A 181 -21.87 9.65 -50.23
N PRO A 182 -22.75 9.36 -51.21
CA PRO A 182 -24.14 8.93 -50.99
C PRO A 182 -24.26 7.65 -50.15
N GLU A 183 -23.23 6.81 -50.17
CA GLU A 183 -23.15 5.56 -49.42
C GLU A 183 -23.09 5.75 -47.90
N VAL A 184 -22.74 6.94 -47.39
CA VAL A 184 -22.58 7.20 -45.96
C VAL A 184 -23.84 7.81 -45.35
N GLY A 185 -24.60 6.98 -44.62
CA GLY A 185 -25.74 7.42 -43.81
C GLY A 185 -25.33 7.95 -42.42
N ARG A 186 -26.22 8.73 -41.79
CA ARG A 186 -26.00 9.32 -40.44
C ARG A 186 -25.76 8.29 -39.35
N VAL A 187 -26.43 7.14 -39.38
CA VAL A 187 -26.27 6.10 -38.35
C VAL A 187 -24.86 5.52 -38.40
N GLY A 188 -24.37 5.18 -39.61
CA GLY A 188 -23.01 4.71 -39.80
C GLY A 188 -21.97 5.74 -39.39
N LEU A 189 -22.18 7.01 -39.76
CA LEU A 189 -21.29 8.11 -39.41
C LEU A 189 -21.25 8.38 -37.90
N ALA A 190 -22.40 8.35 -37.23
CA ALA A 190 -22.50 8.48 -35.78
C ALA A 190 -21.79 7.32 -35.07
N ALA A 191 -21.97 6.09 -35.54
CA ALA A 191 -21.31 4.90 -34.98
C ALA A 191 -19.77 4.97 -35.06
N VAL A 192 -19.23 5.41 -36.21
CA VAL A 192 -17.78 5.60 -36.36
C VAL A 192 -17.26 6.71 -35.44
N LEU A 193 -18.02 7.80 -35.34
CA LEU A 193 -17.64 8.91 -34.47
C LEU A 193 -17.69 8.48 -33.00
N ASP A 194 -18.74 7.77 -32.57
CA ASP A 194 -18.86 7.27 -31.20
C ASP A 194 -17.78 6.23 -30.87
N PHE A 195 -17.40 5.39 -31.84
CA PHE A 195 -16.23 4.50 -31.71
C PHE A 195 -14.94 5.27 -31.42
N ALA A 196 -14.72 6.41 -32.08
CA ALA A 196 -13.51 7.22 -31.86
C ALA A 196 -13.39 7.75 -30.42
N TYR A 197 -14.52 7.96 -29.72
CA TYR A 197 -14.52 8.41 -28.31
C TYR A 197 -14.69 7.27 -27.31
N THR A 198 -15.29 6.14 -27.69
CA THR A 198 -15.70 5.09 -26.74
C THR A 198 -14.97 3.76 -26.93
N GLY A 199 -14.20 3.60 -28.02
CA GLY A 199 -13.57 2.32 -28.38
C GLY A 199 -14.57 1.21 -28.72
N ALA A 200 -15.88 1.48 -28.70
CA ALA A 200 -16.95 0.51 -28.87
C ALA A 200 -18.03 1.02 -29.83
N ILE A 201 -18.82 0.10 -30.39
CA ILE A 201 -19.95 0.42 -31.27
C ILE A 201 -21.22 -0.19 -30.69
N ALA A 202 -21.92 0.58 -29.85
CA ALA A 202 -23.15 0.10 -29.22
C ALA A 202 -24.27 -0.21 -30.23
N ALA A 203 -24.27 0.48 -31.37
CA ALA A 203 -25.29 0.36 -32.39
C ALA A 203 -25.07 -0.82 -33.36
N LEU A 204 -24.01 -1.61 -33.23
CA LEU A 204 -23.65 -2.67 -34.19
C LEU A 204 -24.62 -3.86 -34.10
N ASN A 205 -25.50 -4.00 -35.09
CA ASN A 205 -26.46 -5.10 -35.21
C ASN A 205 -26.82 -5.33 -36.69
N THR A 206 -27.72 -6.26 -36.97
CA THR A 206 -28.13 -6.64 -38.34
C THR A 206 -28.64 -5.47 -39.18
N ASP A 207 -29.31 -4.50 -38.55
CA ASP A 207 -30.00 -3.42 -39.25
C ASP A 207 -29.06 -2.25 -39.57
N THR A 208 -28.00 -2.09 -38.78
CA THR A 208 -27.04 -0.98 -38.88
C THR A 208 -25.73 -1.36 -39.57
N LEU A 209 -25.39 -2.65 -39.61
CA LEU A 209 -24.10 -3.19 -40.10
C LEU A 209 -23.67 -2.60 -41.45
N ALA A 210 -24.56 -2.62 -42.46
CA ALA A 210 -24.23 -2.13 -43.79
C ALA A 210 -23.89 -0.63 -43.81
N GLN A 211 -24.60 0.17 -43.00
CA GLN A 211 -24.37 1.61 -42.90
C GLN A 211 -23.05 1.92 -42.19
N ILE A 212 -22.74 1.18 -41.12
CA ILE A 212 -21.49 1.31 -40.36
C ILE A 212 -20.30 0.91 -41.23
N LYS A 213 -20.39 -0.20 -41.97
CA LYS A 213 -19.36 -0.67 -42.89
C LYS A 213 -19.08 0.33 -44.02
N ALA A 214 -20.11 0.94 -44.59
CA ALA A 214 -19.97 1.98 -45.61
C ALA A 214 -19.26 3.23 -45.06
N ALA A 215 -19.67 3.71 -43.88
CA ALA A 215 -19.03 4.85 -43.21
C ALA A 215 -17.56 4.57 -42.87
N ALA A 216 -17.26 3.41 -42.30
CA ALA A 216 -15.91 3.00 -41.92
C ALA A 216 -14.99 2.80 -43.13
N THR A 217 -15.51 2.29 -44.26
CA THR A 217 -14.75 2.17 -45.51
C THR A 217 -14.39 3.54 -46.05
N THR A 218 -15.36 4.47 -46.07
CA THR A 218 -15.18 5.82 -46.60
C THR A 218 -14.21 6.65 -45.75
N LEU A 219 -14.33 6.56 -44.42
CA LEU A 219 -13.42 7.23 -43.49
C LEU A 219 -12.09 6.49 -43.29
N GLY A 220 -11.96 5.26 -43.80
CA GLY A 220 -10.77 4.45 -43.64
C GLY A 220 -10.46 4.12 -42.17
N VAL A 221 -11.44 3.56 -41.47
CA VAL A 221 -11.35 3.15 -40.05
C VAL A 221 -11.24 1.62 -39.95
N PRO A 222 -10.01 1.06 -39.95
CA PRO A 222 -9.80 -0.38 -40.12
C PRO A 222 -10.40 -1.22 -39.00
N ARG A 223 -10.28 -0.79 -37.73
CA ARG A 223 -10.82 -1.56 -36.59
C ARG A 223 -12.34 -1.68 -36.64
N VAL A 224 -13.05 -0.64 -37.08
CA VAL A 224 -14.52 -0.71 -37.25
C VAL A 224 -14.89 -1.71 -38.35
N LEU A 225 -14.08 -1.80 -39.42
CA LEU A 225 -14.29 -2.79 -40.48
C LEU A 225 -14.06 -4.23 -39.96
N GLU A 226 -13.03 -4.45 -39.16
CA GLU A 226 -12.80 -5.73 -38.48
C GLU A 226 -13.98 -6.11 -37.59
N LEU A 227 -14.48 -5.20 -36.75
CA LEU A 227 -15.66 -5.46 -35.91
C LEU A 227 -16.91 -5.79 -36.73
N CYS A 228 -17.10 -5.16 -37.90
CA CYS A 228 -18.19 -5.50 -38.81
C CYS A 228 -18.03 -6.92 -39.39
N LEU A 229 -16.81 -7.31 -39.77
CA LEU A 229 -16.52 -8.66 -40.27
C LEU A 229 -16.72 -9.74 -39.18
N GLU A 230 -16.27 -9.45 -37.95
CA GLU A 230 -16.48 -10.33 -36.80
C GLU A 230 -17.98 -10.57 -36.53
N GLU A 231 -18.80 -9.52 -36.65
CA GLU A 231 -20.26 -9.64 -36.48
C GLU A 231 -20.90 -10.41 -37.64
N GLU A 232 -20.45 -10.22 -38.88
CA GLU A 232 -20.86 -11.03 -40.04
C GLU A 232 -20.53 -12.51 -39.85
N GLU A 233 -19.37 -12.84 -39.28
CA GLU A 233 -18.96 -14.22 -39.01
C GLU A 233 -19.77 -14.88 -37.90
N LYS A 234 -20.07 -14.16 -36.81
CA LYS A 234 -20.96 -14.66 -35.74
C LYS A 234 -22.33 -15.05 -36.29
N MET A 235 -22.89 -14.22 -37.17
CA MET A 235 -24.17 -14.47 -37.82
C MET A 235 -24.11 -15.72 -38.72
N ARG A 236 -22.92 -16.07 -39.24
CA ARG A 236 -22.73 -17.20 -40.17
C ARG A 236 -22.43 -18.54 -39.49
N LYS A 237 -21.79 -18.54 -38.31
CA LYS A 237 -21.30 -19.77 -37.65
C LYS A 237 -22.16 -20.28 -36.49
N GLY A 238 -23.11 -19.52 -35.96
CA GLY A 238 -23.80 -19.91 -34.72
C GLY A 238 -22.86 -19.84 -33.51
N ALA A 239 -23.38 -19.62 -32.31
CA ALA A 239 -22.63 -19.17 -31.15
C ALA A 239 -21.72 -20.23 -30.46
N GLU A 240 -20.97 -21.04 -31.20
CA GLU A 240 -20.06 -22.06 -30.64
C GLU A 240 -18.59 -21.81 -31.02
N ASP A 241 -17.83 -21.41 -30.00
CA ASP A 241 -16.38 -21.51 -29.74
C ASP A 241 -15.31 -21.11 -30.77
N LYS A 242 -14.63 -20.00 -30.46
CA LYS A 242 -13.26 -19.95 -29.87
C LYS A 242 -12.94 -18.49 -29.50
N ALA A 243 -12.60 -18.24 -28.24
CA ALA A 243 -12.18 -16.92 -27.78
C ALA A 243 -10.75 -16.63 -28.27
N GLU A 244 -10.61 -16.09 -29.47
CA GLU A 244 -9.42 -15.28 -29.79
C GLU A 244 -9.42 -14.04 -28.90
N GLU A 245 -8.25 -13.61 -28.43
CA GLU A 245 -8.06 -12.36 -27.69
C GLU A 245 -8.63 -11.19 -28.50
N LYS A 246 -9.81 -10.70 -28.07
CA LYS A 246 -10.47 -9.56 -28.69
C LYS A 246 -9.95 -8.29 -28.04
N VAL A 247 -9.45 -7.37 -28.87
CA VAL A 247 -9.10 -6.02 -28.42
C VAL A 247 -10.34 -5.39 -27.79
N THR A 248 -10.26 -5.13 -26.49
CA THR A 248 -11.34 -4.53 -25.70
C THR A 248 -11.50 -3.05 -26.04
N ALA A 249 -12.63 -2.46 -25.65
CA ALA A 249 -12.85 -1.02 -25.83
C ALA A 249 -11.79 -0.18 -25.11
N ASP A 250 -11.36 -0.61 -23.91
CA ASP A 250 -10.33 0.07 -23.13
C ASP A 250 -8.96 -0.01 -23.81
N GLU A 251 -8.58 -1.18 -24.36
CA GLU A 251 -7.36 -1.32 -25.17
C GLU A 251 -7.39 -0.46 -26.44
N GLN A 252 -8.55 -0.38 -27.10
CA GLN A 252 -8.71 0.49 -28.26
C GLN A 252 -8.51 1.96 -27.91
N MET A 253 -8.97 2.43 -26.74
CA MET A 253 -8.70 3.79 -26.29
C MET A 253 -7.21 4.03 -26.03
N ILE A 254 -6.48 3.05 -25.48
CA ILE A 254 -5.02 3.14 -25.28
C ILE A 254 -4.33 3.31 -26.63
N LEU A 255 -4.70 2.50 -27.63
CA LEU A 255 -4.17 2.62 -28.99
C LEU A 255 -4.48 3.99 -29.61
N SER A 256 -5.72 4.48 -29.48
CA SER A 256 -6.11 5.80 -29.98
C SER A 256 -5.32 6.92 -29.30
N LEU A 257 -5.07 6.83 -27.99
CA LEU A 257 -4.24 7.81 -27.26
C LEU A 257 -2.79 7.80 -27.75
N HIS A 258 -2.22 6.62 -28.02
CA HIS A 258 -0.90 6.51 -28.64
C HIS A 258 -0.85 7.16 -30.02
N SER A 259 -1.89 7.01 -30.85
CA SER A 259 -1.97 7.70 -32.14
C SER A 259 -2.05 9.23 -31.96
N ILE A 260 -2.81 9.74 -30.98
CA ILE A 260 -2.83 11.18 -30.66
C ILE A 260 -1.46 11.68 -30.19
N ARG A 261 -0.74 10.88 -29.40
CA ARG A 261 0.65 11.20 -29.01
C ARG A 261 1.58 11.27 -30.20
N GLN A 262 1.43 10.37 -31.18
CA GLN A 262 2.22 10.41 -32.41
C GLN A 262 1.94 11.69 -33.21
N LEU A 263 0.67 12.08 -33.34
CA LEU A 263 0.28 13.36 -33.97
C LEU A 263 0.96 14.55 -33.29
N TRP A 264 1.01 14.55 -31.96
CA TRP A 264 1.70 15.59 -31.20
C TRP A 264 3.21 15.63 -31.46
N ASN A 265 3.88 14.47 -31.46
CA ASN A 265 5.31 14.38 -31.77
C ASN A 265 5.64 14.89 -33.18
N GLU A 266 4.75 14.63 -34.13
CA GLU A 266 4.85 15.07 -35.53
C GLU A 266 4.34 16.51 -35.75
N ARG A 267 3.79 17.15 -34.70
CA ARG A 267 3.14 18.47 -34.71
C ARG A 267 1.98 18.59 -35.71
N VAL A 268 1.27 17.49 -35.92
CA VAL A 268 0.11 17.42 -36.80
C VAL A 268 -1.16 17.69 -36.01
N GLY A 269 -1.91 18.71 -36.39
CA GLY A 269 -3.17 19.11 -35.76
C GLY A 269 -3.02 20.06 -34.58
N CYS A 270 -1.80 20.50 -34.26
CA CYS A 270 -1.56 21.42 -33.15
C CYS A 270 -2.10 22.82 -33.48
N ASP A 271 -3.11 23.26 -32.75
CA ASP A 271 -3.90 24.48 -32.99
C ASP A 271 -3.60 25.61 -31.99
N VAL A 272 -2.61 25.41 -31.12
CA VAL A 272 -2.05 26.46 -30.25
C VAL A 272 -0.57 26.22 -29.95
N GLU A 273 0.18 27.32 -29.86
CA GLU A 273 1.55 27.37 -29.36
C GLU A 273 1.55 27.98 -27.96
N LEU A 274 2.09 27.27 -26.98
CA LEU A 274 2.30 27.79 -25.63
C LEU A 274 3.75 28.25 -25.48
N GLU A 275 3.96 29.52 -25.13
CA GLU A 275 5.28 30.06 -24.87
C GLU A 275 5.50 30.21 -23.35
N ALA A 276 6.51 29.52 -22.83
CA ALA A 276 6.93 29.62 -21.43
C ALA A 276 8.46 29.71 -21.37
N GLY A 277 9.00 30.68 -20.64
CA GLY A 277 10.45 30.85 -20.44
C GLY A 277 11.27 30.91 -21.75
N GLY A 278 10.69 31.45 -22.83
CA GLY A 278 11.32 31.53 -24.16
C GLY A 278 11.33 30.20 -24.95
N THR A 279 10.70 29.15 -24.43
CA THR A 279 10.50 27.87 -25.13
C THR A 279 9.05 27.78 -25.60
N SER A 280 8.84 27.28 -26.82
CA SER A 280 7.51 27.19 -27.44
C SER A 280 7.08 25.74 -27.64
N PHE A 281 5.85 25.42 -27.19
CA PHE A 281 5.26 24.08 -27.23
C PHE A 281 4.04 24.06 -28.13
N HIS A 282 4.07 23.24 -29.19
CA HIS A 282 2.92 23.07 -30.09
C HIS A 282 2.02 21.96 -29.57
N VAL A 283 0.75 22.26 -29.32
CA VAL A 283 -0.19 21.35 -28.63
C VAL A 283 -1.61 21.48 -29.18
N HIS A 284 -2.44 20.49 -28.84
CA HIS A 284 -3.86 20.47 -29.15
C HIS A 284 -4.68 21.12 -28.02
N ARG A 285 -5.43 22.19 -28.31
CA ARG A 285 -6.34 22.88 -27.37
C ARG A 285 -7.32 21.92 -26.73
N VAL A 286 -7.90 21.03 -27.54
CA VAL A 286 -8.89 20.07 -27.09
C VAL A 286 -8.33 19.11 -26.03
N LEU A 287 -7.08 18.66 -26.20
CA LEU A 287 -6.47 17.74 -25.24
C LEU A 287 -6.07 18.44 -23.95
N LEU A 288 -5.53 19.67 -24.03
CA LEU A 288 -5.26 20.47 -22.84
C LEU A 288 -6.53 20.82 -22.07
N ALA A 289 -7.62 21.17 -22.77
CA ALA A 289 -8.91 21.44 -22.14
C ALA A 289 -9.54 20.18 -21.52
N ALA A 290 -9.23 19.00 -22.03
CA ALA A 290 -9.66 17.73 -21.43
C ALA A 290 -8.81 17.37 -20.20
N SER A 291 -7.54 17.78 -20.15
CA SER A 291 -6.59 17.46 -19.06
C SER A 291 -6.49 18.51 -17.96
N SER A 292 -6.89 19.76 -18.22
CA SER A 292 -6.72 20.90 -17.30
C SER A 292 -7.93 21.85 -17.35
N ASP A 293 -8.51 22.11 -16.17
CA ASP A 293 -9.63 23.04 -16.03
C ASP A 293 -9.22 24.50 -16.29
N TYR A 294 -7.94 24.84 -16.02
CA TYR A 294 -7.40 26.15 -16.36
C TYR A 294 -7.40 26.39 -17.87
N PHE A 295 -6.86 25.44 -18.65
CA PHE A 295 -6.85 25.54 -20.11
C PHE A 295 -8.25 25.40 -20.71
N ARG A 296 -9.10 24.56 -20.11
CA ARG A 296 -10.52 24.49 -20.47
C ARG A 296 -11.17 25.86 -20.34
N GLY A 297 -11.06 26.48 -19.17
CA GLY A 297 -11.56 27.82 -18.91
C GLY A 297 -11.02 28.85 -19.89
N MET A 298 -9.70 28.84 -20.14
CA MET A 298 -9.02 29.73 -21.08
C MET A 298 -9.56 29.61 -22.52
N PHE A 299 -9.77 28.40 -23.00
CA PHE A 299 -10.15 28.17 -24.39
C PHE A 299 -11.65 28.20 -24.65
N THR A 300 -12.49 27.97 -23.63
CA THR A 300 -13.94 27.89 -23.80
C THR A 300 -14.74 29.05 -23.20
N SER A 301 -14.13 29.93 -22.39
CA SER A 301 -14.86 31.00 -21.67
C SER A 301 -14.76 32.39 -22.32
N GLY A 302 -14.44 32.46 -23.61
CA GLY A 302 -14.36 33.73 -24.35
C GLY A 302 -13.18 34.63 -23.98
N MET A 303 -12.12 34.08 -23.36
CA MET A 303 -10.88 34.81 -23.11
C MET A 303 -10.15 35.14 -24.42
N LYS A 304 -9.28 36.15 -24.41
CA LYS A 304 -8.54 36.59 -25.63
C LYS A 304 -7.70 35.46 -26.21
N GLU A 305 -7.09 34.68 -25.32
CA GLU A 305 -6.23 33.53 -25.57
C GLU A 305 -6.96 32.42 -26.34
N SER A 306 -8.31 32.37 -26.30
CA SER A 306 -9.11 31.43 -27.09
C SER A 306 -8.95 31.63 -28.60
N GLN A 307 -8.59 32.84 -29.05
CA GLN A 307 -8.44 33.20 -30.47
C GLN A 307 -6.98 33.43 -30.89
N GLN A 308 -6.02 33.31 -29.97
CA GLN A 308 -4.60 33.52 -30.27
C GLN A 308 -3.93 32.24 -30.76
N SER A 309 -3.08 32.33 -31.77
CA SER A 309 -2.25 31.20 -32.21
C SER A 309 -1.15 30.87 -31.20
N THR A 310 -0.65 31.90 -30.50
CA THR A 310 0.41 31.79 -29.49
C THR A 310 -0.08 32.39 -28.18
N VAL A 311 0.01 31.62 -27.10
CA VAL A 311 -0.37 32.01 -25.73
C VAL A 311 0.88 32.05 -24.87
N ILE A 312 1.19 33.22 -24.32
CA ILE A 312 2.36 33.41 -23.46
C ILE A 312 1.94 33.15 -22.02
N LEU A 313 2.63 32.20 -21.36
CA LEU A 313 2.43 31.85 -19.97
C LEU A 313 3.62 32.38 -19.15
N PRO A 314 3.54 33.62 -18.63
CA PRO A 314 4.64 34.22 -17.91
C PRO A 314 4.87 33.49 -16.58
N PHE A 315 6.13 33.48 -16.12
CA PHE A 315 6.57 32.92 -14.84
C PHE A 315 6.48 31.39 -14.70
N LEU A 316 6.17 30.65 -15.78
CA LEU A 316 6.29 29.19 -15.81
C LEU A 316 7.66 28.75 -16.30
N LYS A 317 8.24 27.72 -15.67
CA LYS A 317 9.45 27.09 -16.20
C LYS A 317 9.09 26.15 -17.36
N PRO A 318 9.87 26.13 -18.46
CA PRO A 318 9.62 25.24 -19.59
C PRO A 318 9.55 23.76 -19.21
N SER A 319 10.44 23.31 -18.32
CA SER A 319 10.55 21.90 -17.91
C SER A 319 9.35 21.38 -17.11
N GLU A 320 8.68 22.25 -16.36
CA GLU A 320 7.46 21.92 -15.61
C GLU A 320 6.27 21.80 -16.58
N LEU A 321 6.12 22.79 -17.48
CA LEU A 321 5.06 22.80 -18.47
C LEU A 321 5.18 21.61 -19.43
N GLU A 322 6.40 21.28 -19.88
CA GLU A 322 6.67 20.13 -20.73
C GLU A 322 6.22 18.81 -20.08
N ALA A 323 6.50 18.63 -18.77
CA ALA A 323 6.09 17.43 -18.05
C ALA A 323 4.56 17.29 -17.96
N LEU A 324 3.85 18.40 -17.71
CA LEU A 324 2.38 18.41 -17.64
C LEU A 324 1.72 18.20 -19.01
N ILE A 325 2.28 18.80 -20.05
CA ILE A 325 1.85 18.55 -21.43
C ILE A 325 2.09 17.08 -21.78
N GLY A 326 3.30 16.55 -21.53
CA GLY A 326 3.62 15.15 -21.80
C GLY A 326 2.65 14.19 -21.11
N CYS A 327 2.36 14.41 -19.84
CA CYS A 327 1.37 13.63 -19.07
C CYS A 327 -0.04 13.67 -19.70
N SER A 328 -0.41 14.77 -20.37
CA SER A 328 -1.71 14.87 -21.07
C SER A 328 -1.83 13.91 -22.27
N TYR A 329 -0.69 13.46 -22.83
CA TYR A 329 -0.66 12.51 -23.95
C TYR A 329 -0.31 11.08 -23.53
N THR A 330 0.27 10.90 -22.34
CA THR A 330 0.78 9.59 -21.89
C THR A 330 0.04 9.04 -20.67
N GLY A 331 -0.61 9.89 -19.87
CA GLY A 331 -1.12 9.52 -18.54
C GLY A 331 -0.01 9.22 -17.54
N SER A 332 1.23 9.61 -17.84
CA SER A 332 2.41 9.30 -17.03
C SER A 332 3.34 10.51 -16.87
N ILE A 333 4.04 10.54 -15.74
CA ILE A 333 4.98 11.61 -15.41
C ILE A 333 6.25 11.04 -14.80
N HIS A 334 7.39 11.65 -15.17
CA HIS A 334 8.70 11.32 -14.65
C HIS A 334 9.02 12.20 -13.43
N LEU A 335 9.18 11.58 -12.27
CA LEU A 335 9.31 12.28 -10.99
C LEU A 335 10.60 11.89 -10.26
N ASN A 336 11.17 12.87 -9.57
CA ASN A 336 12.23 12.73 -8.58
C ASN A 336 12.10 13.88 -7.57
N TRP A 337 12.86 13.82 -6.47
CA TRP A 337 12.82 14.83 -5.42
C TRP A 337 13.25 16.22 -5.91
N GLY A 338 14.15 16.29 -6.90
CA GLY A 338 14.61 17.54 -7.49
C GLY A 338 13.54 18.34 -8.24
N ARG A 339 12.48 17.69 -8.77
CA ARG A 339 11.45 18.34 -9.61
C ARG A 339 10.03 18.26 -9.05
N VAL A 340 9.74 17.32 -8.15
CA VAL A 340 8.36 17.00 -7.73
C VAL A 340 7.62 18.21 -7.16
N PHE A 341 8.23 19.00 -6.27
CA PHE A 341 7.55 20.12 -5.63
C PHE A 341 7.12 21.20 -6.64
N GLU A 342 7.98 21.44 -7.63
CA GLU A 342 7.78 22.47 -8.64
C GLU A 342 6.68 22.04 -9.63
N ILE A 343 6.76 20.80 -10.11
CA ILE A 343 5.71 20.20 -10.95
C ILE A 343 4.37 20.16 -10.20
N THR A 344 4.38 19.78 -8.92
CA THR A 344 3.16 19.73 -8.08
C THR A 344 2.54 21.12 -7.96
N SER A 345 3.35 22.16 -7.70
CA SER A 345 2.87 23.54 -7.62
C SER A 345 2.27 24.03 -8.93
N THR A 346 2.93 23.71 -10.07
CA THR A 346 2.47 24.12 -11.40
C THR A 346 1.24 23.33 -11.84
N ALA A 347 1.15 22.04 -11.50
CA ALA A 347 -0.05 21.21 -11.71
C ALA A 347 -1.24 21.75 -10.93
N LEU A 348 -1.03 22.18 -9.67
CA LEU A 348 -2.07 22.80 -8.85
C LEU A 348 -2.52 24.15 -9.44
N GLN A 349 -1.57 25.00 -9.81
CA GLN A 349 -1.84 26.32 -10.40
C GLN A 349 -2.63 26.21 -11.72
N LEU A 350 -2.23 25.29 -12.59
CA LEU A 350 -2.85 25.04 -13.90
C LEU A 350 -3.96 23.97 -13.83
N GLN A 351 -4.35 23.51 -12.65
CA GLN A 351 -5.45 22.56 -12.44
C GLN A 351 -5.35 21.28 -13.30
N PHE A 352 -4.14 20.70 -13.41
CA PHE A 352 -3.93 19.37 -14.00
C PHE A 352 -4.17 18.28 -12.95
N HIS A 353 -5.41 17.83 -12.81
CA HIS A 353 -5.81 16.90 -11.73
C HIS A 353 -5.07 15.55 -11.78
N VAL A 354 -4.87 14.98 -12.97
CA VAL A 354 -4.17 13.68 -13.10
C VAL A 354 -2.70 13.82 -12.72
N SER A 355 -1.99 14.82 -13.27
CA SER A 355 -0.59 15.08 -12.92
C SER A 355 -0.43 15.41 -11.45
N LEU A 356 -1.35 16.21 -10.88
CA LEU A 356 -1.38 16.50 -9.44
C LEU A 356 -1.55 15.21 -8.62
N SER A 357 -2.50 14.33 -8.97
CA SER A 357 -2.66 13.03 -8.32
C SER A 357 -1.38 12.21 -8.36
N LEU A 358 -0.72 12.10 -9.52
CA LEU A 358 0.51 11.32 -9.66
C LEU A 358 1.68 11.92 -8.85
N CYS A 359 1.78 13.24 -8.78
CA CYS A 359 2.76 13.91 -7.94
C CYS A 359 2.49 13.69 -6.45
N LEU A 360 1.23 13.74 -6.02
CA LEU A 360 0.86 13.41 -4.64
C LEU A 360 1.18 11.95 -4.35
N ASP A 361 0.81 11.01 -5.22
CA ASP A 361 1.13 9.59 -5.08
C ASP A 361 2.65 9.36 -4.87
N PHE A 362 3.51 10.08 -5.61
CA PHE A 362 4.97 10.07 -5.37
C PHE A 362 5.33 10.58 -3.97
N LEU A 363 4.81 11.76 -3.58
CA LEU A 363 5.12 12.35 -2.26
C LEU A 363 4.65 11.47 -1.11
N GLU A 364 3.59 10.67 -1.28
CA GLU A 364 3.11 9.75 -0.25
C GLU A 364 3.90 8.45 -0.19
N GLN A 365 4.27 7.88 -1.35
CA GLN A 365 4.90 6.56 -1.44
C GLN A 365 6.41 6.60 -1.21
N GLU A 366 7.08 7.68 -1.63
CA GLU A 366 8.54 7.77 -1.65
C GLU A 366 9.11 8.53 -0.46
N MET A 367 8.25 9.15 0.36
CA MET A 367 8.68 9.93 1.52
C MET A 367 9.43 9.06 2.54
N ASP A 368 10.57 9.58 2.95
CA ASP A 368 11.49 9.00 3.93
C ASP A 368 11.77 9.99 5.09
N GLU A 369 12.68 9.62 5.99
CA GLU A 369 13.02 10.46 7.13
C GLU A 369 13.75 11.77 6.75
N HIS A 370 14.37 11.83 5.56
CA HIS A 370 15.13 12.99 5.06
C HIS A 370 14.27 13.98 4.26
N SER A 371 13.15 13.53 3.70
CA SER A 371 12.25 14.31 2.83
C SER A 371 10.98 14.77 3.55
N CYS A 372 10.52 14.04 4.58
CA CYS A 372 9.23 14.29 5.23
C CYS A 372 9.00 15.72 5.73
N LEU A 373 10.05 16.40 6.22
CA LEU A 373 9.92 17.79 6.71
C LEU A 373 9.69 18.80 5.57
N ASP A 374 10.22 18.53 4.38
CA ASP A 374 9.98 19.36 3.19
C ASP A 374 8.56 19.13 2.68
N VAL A 375 8.13 17.87 2.60
CA VAL A 375 6.74 17.52 2.24
C VAL A 375 5.76 18.19 3.21
N ALA A 376 6.04 18.17 4.52
CA ALA A 376 5.21 18.83 5.52
C ALA A 376 5.13 20.34 5.32
N SER A 377 6.26 20.96 4.97
CA SER A 377 6.35 22.41 4.78
C SER A 377 5.67 22.83 3.47
N PHE A 378 5.82 22.04 2.42
CA PHE A 378 5.14 22.20 1.14
C PHE A 378 3.63 22.05 1.29
N ALA A 379 3.16 20.97 1.93
CA ALA A 379 1.74 20.72 2.17
C ALA A 379 1.10 21.84 2.99
N GLU A 380 1.81 22.35 4.01
CA GLU A 380 1.37 23.50 4.81
C GLU A 380 1.29 24.79 3.99
N ALA A 381 2.28 25.06 3.12
CA ALA A 381 2.32 26.26 2.28
C ALA A 381 1.18 26.31 1.25
N TYR A 382 0.84 25.16 0.64
CA TYR A 382 -0.23 25.06 -0.37
C TYR A 382 -1.61 24.67 0.22
N GLY A 383 -1.73 24.53 1.54
CA GLY A 383 -3.00 24.21 2.21
C GLY A 383 -3.51 22.79 1.95
N MET A 384 -2.63 21.86 1.62
CA MET A 384 -2.95 20.45 1.35
C MET A 384 -3.12 19.67 2.67
N LYS A 385 -4.35 19.68 3.20
CA LYS A 385 -4.65 19.15 4.54
C LYS A 385 -4.37 17.65 4.68
N GLU A 386 -4.81 16.85 3.71
CA GLU A 386 -4.69 15.38 3.76
C GLU A 386 -3.21 14.96 3.75
N LEU A 387 -2.42 15.50 2.80
CA LEU A 387 -0.98 15.29 2.72
C LEU A 387 -0.26 15.76 4.00
N LEU A 388 -0.65 16.92 4.55
CA LEU A 388 -0.06 17.45 5.79
C LEU A 388 -0.36 16.57 7.01
N GLU A 389 -1.58 16.04 7.14
CA GLU A 389 -1.96 15.13 8.22
C GLU A 389 -1.17 13.82 8.12
N MET A 390 -1.10 13.23 6.93
CA MET A 390 -0.32 12.02 6.67
C MET A 390 1.17 12.22 6.95
N THR A 391 1.75 13.33 6.49
CA THR A 391 3.17 13.63 6.70
C THR A 391 3.49 13.88 8.18
N ASN A 392 2.61 14.60 8.90
CA ASN A 392 2.81 14.81 10.34
C ASN A 392 2.74 13.50 11.13
N ASP A 393 1.84 12.59 10.74
CA ASP A 393 1.77 11.24 11.32
C ASP A 393 3.08 10.46 11.08
N PHE A 394 3.63 10.53 9.86
CA PHE A 394 4.93 9.94 9.54
C PHE A 394 6.05 10.51 10.41
N VAL A 395 6.17 11.83 10.51
CA VAL A 395 7.18 12.51 11.34
C VAL A 395 7.08 12.08 12.80
N LEU A 396 5.86 11.94 13.33
CA LEU A 396 5.64 11.54 14.72
C LEU A 396 5.99 10.07 14.97
N ARG A 397 5.71 9.19 14.01
CA ARG A 397 6.00 7.74 14.08
C ARG A 397 7.50 7.45 13.94
N LYS A 398 8.18 8.16 13.04
CA LYS A 398 9.62 8.03 12.74
C LYS A 398 10.46 9.11 13.42
N PHE A 399 9.94 9.74 14.47
CA PHE A 399 10.54 10.92 15.09
C PHE A 399 12.02 10.77 15.43
N GLN A 400 12.40 9.61 15.98
CA GLN A 400 13.79 9.33 16.37
C GLN A 400 14.77 9.43 15.19
N ASN A 401 14.37 8.99 14.00
CA ASN A 401 15.18 9.03 12.79
C ASN A 401 15.17 10.43 12.19
N VAL A 402 13.98 11.06 12.12
CA VAL A 402 13.80 12.42 11.60
C VAL A 402 14.60 13.43 12.43
N ALA A 403 14.67 13.27 13.76
CA ALA A 403 15.37 14.17 14.66
C ALA A 403 16.88 14.29 14.40
N VAL A 404 17.49 13.24 13.83
CA VAL A 404 18.93 13.20 13.52
C VAL A 404 19.24 13.89 12.18
N THR A 405 18.22 14.12 11.34
CA THR A 405 18.43 14.74 10.02
C THR A 405 18.81 16.22 10.13
N PRO A 406 19.64 16.75 9.20
CA PRO A 406 20.02 18.16 9.22
C PRO A 406 18.81 19.12 9.16
N LYS A 407 17.79 18.77 8.36
CA LYS A 407 16.57 19.59 8.18
C LYS A 407 15.75 19.72 9.46
N PHE A 408 15.90 18.80 10.42
CA PHE A 408 15.25 18.95 11.72
C PHE A 408 15.67 20.24 12.43
N GLN A 409 16.91 20.69 12.21
CA GLN A 409 17.43 21.91 12.79
C GLN A 409 16.74 23.17 12.24
N ASP A 410 16.09 23.10 11.07
CA ASP A 410 15.37 24.22 10.46
C ASP A 410 13.93 24.36 11.00
N LEU A 411 13.45 23.40 11.80
CA LEU A 411 12.09 23.41 12.32
C LEU A 411 11.80 24.67 13.17
N PRO A 412 10.67 25.35 12.92
CA PRO A 412 10.21 26.42 13.80
C PRO A 412 9.89 25.90 15.21
N ALA A 413 10.25 26.67 16.24
CA ALA A 413 10.04 26.30 17.65
C ALA A 413 8.58 25.90 17.97
N LYS A 414 7.60 26.58 17.33
CA LYS A 414 6.17 26.29 17.49
C LYS A 414 5.80 24.90 16.96
N LYS A 415 6.38 24.48 15.82
CA LYS A 415 6.12 23.19 15.17
C LYS A 415 6.79 22.06 15.95
N LEU A 416 8.05 22.23 16.35
CA LEU A 416 8.74 21.29 17.24
C LEU A 416 7.96 21.05 18.54
N ARG A 417 7.51 22.13 19.19
CA ARG A 417 6.69 22.02 20.40
C ARG A 417 5.37 21.29 20.17
N LYS A 418 4.75 21.45 18.99
CA LYS A 418 3.53 20.72 18.61
C LYS A 418 3.82 19.23 18.53
N TYR A 419 4.92 18.82 17.91
CA TYR A 419 5.31 17.42 17.81
C TYR A 419 5.62 16.80 19.18
N LEU A 420 6.43 17.47 20.00
CA LEU A 420 6.81 16.97 21.33
C LEU A 420 5.64 16.78 22.30
N LYS A 421 4.55 17.55 22.13
CA LYS A 421 3.33 17.45 22.94
C LYS A 421 2.30 16.46 22.39
N SER A 422 2.54 15.87 21.22
CA SER A 422 1.60 14.94 20.59
C SER A 422 1.58 13.61 21.33
N SER A 423 0.38 13.06 21.56
CA SER A 423 0.19 11.70 22.07
C SER A 423 0.54 10.62 21.03
N SER A 424 0.68 11.01 19.76
CA SER A 424 1.12 10.12 18.67
C SER A 424 2.63 10.20 18.44
N LEU A 425 3.40 10.80 19.35
CA LEU A 425 4.86 10.81 19.26
C LEU A 425 5.43 9.45 19.67
N SER A 426 6.03 8.73 18.72
CA SER A 426 6.73 7.48 18.98
C SER A 426 8.20 7.77 19.32
N ALA A 427 8.63 7.34 20.50
CA ALA A 427 10.01 7.44 20.94
C ALA A 427 10.39 6.19 21.74
N SER A 428 11.57 5.65 21.46
CA SER A 428 12.13 4.48 22.15
C SER A 428 12.52 4.79 23.60
N SER A 429 13.02 6.00 23.87
CA SER A 429 13.22 6.50 25.23
C SER A 429 13.16 8.03 25.31
N GLU A 430 13.06 8.57 26.53
CA GLU A 430 13.08 10.02 26.77
C GLU A 430 14.44 10.65 26.42
N LEU A 431 15.53 9.87 26.41
CA LEU A 431 16.84 10.37 26.04
C LEU A 431 16.87 10.83 24.58
N VAL A 432 16.15 10.14 23.70
CA VAL A 432 16.02 10.52 22.28
C VAL A 432 15.39 11.92 22.15
N LEU A 433 14.33 12.19 22.93
CA LEU A 433 13.66 13.49 22.92
C LEU A 433 14.57 14.59 23.48
N PHE A 434 15.29 14.29 24.56
CA PHE A 434 16.28 15.22 25.12
C PHE A 434 17.36 15.56 24.09
N LYS A 435 17.97 14.56 23.45
CA LYS A 435 19.01 14.76 22.41
C LYS A 435 18.47 15.61 21.26
N ALA A 436 17.30 15.27 20.72
CA ALA A 436 16.65 16.05 19.66
C ALA A 436 16.46 17.54 20.04
N ILE A 437 16.03 17.82 21.28
CA ILE A 437 15.87 19.21 21.77
C ILE A 437 17.23 19.91 21.91
N VAL A 438 18.23 19.22 22.46
CA VAL A 438 19.58 19.78 22.63
C VAL A 438 20.19 20.10 21.28
N ASP A 439 20.19 19.16 20.34
CA ASP A 439 20.77 19.34 19.01
C ASP A 439 20.09 20.50 18.27
N TRP A 440 18.76 20.61 18.38
CA TRP A 440 18.02 21.74 17.82
C TRP A 440 18.38 23.08 18.49
N ILE A 441 18.61 23.13 19.80
CA ILE A 441 19.04 24.37 20.49
C ILE A 441 20.48 24.73 20.09
N GLU A 442 21.38 23.75 20.07
CA GLU A 442 22.81 23.92 19.79
C GLU A 442 23.06 24.38 18.35
N ALA A 443 22.17 24.06 17.40
CA ALA A 443 22.23 24.59 16.05
C ALA A 443 22.07 26.12 15.96
N CYS A 444 21.38 26.77 16.90
CA CYS A 444 21.29 28.25 16.96
C CYS A 444 21.11 28.77 18.40
N PRO A 445 22.17 28.73 19.24
CA PRO A 445 22.05 28.96 20.68
C PRO A 445 21.55 30.37 21.03
N SER A 446 22.00 31.38 20.29
CA SER A 446 21.67 32.79 20.51
C SER A 446 20.17 33.06 20.54
N ASN A 447 19.41 32.41 19.66
CA ASN A 447 17.96 32.59 19.53
C ASN A 447 17.15 31.51 20.23
N ARG A 448 17.70 30.31 20.44
CA ARG A 448 16.94 29.13 20.87
C ARG A 448 17.02 28.83 22.36
N LEU A 449 18.04 29.32 23.07
CA LEU A 449 18.20 29.12 24.53
C LEU A 449 16.98 29.62 25.36
N LYS A 450 16.22 30.59 24.84
CA LYS A 450 15.00 31.07 25.51
C LYS A 450 13.88 30.03 25.55
N PHE A 451 13.87 29.06 24.64
CA PHE A 451 12.85 28.01 24.57
C PHE A 451 13.18 26.78 25.42
N THR A 452 14.40 26.66 25.97
CA THR A 452 14.86 25.48 26.71
C THR A 452 13.88 25.07 27.82
N LYS A 453 13.47 26.02 28.67
CA LYS A 453 12.54 25.73 29.78
C LYS A 453 11.18 25.22 29.29
N GLU A 454 10.69 25.68 28.15
CA GLU A 454 9.41 25.25 27.60
C GLU A 454 9.51 23.87 26.94
N LEU A 455 10.56 23.64 26.15
CA LEU A 455 10.76 22.38 25.43
C LEU A 455 11.05 21.22 26.39
N MET A 456 11.90 21.44 27.40
CA MET A 456 12.28 20.41 28.38
C MET A 456 11.10 19.89 29.21
N LYS A 457 10.00 20.63 29.34
CA LYS A 457 8.77 20.14 29.98
C LYS A 457 8.09 18.99 29.22
N SER A 458 8.46 18.76 27.96
CA SER A 458 7.92 17.68 27.13
C SER A 458 8.70 16.38 27.30
N VAL A 459 9.83 16.42 28.02
CA VAL A 459 10.66 15.26 28.36
C VAL A 459 10.36 14.84 29.78
N HIS A 460 10.01 13.57 29.97
CA HIS A 460 9.76 13.00 31.29
C HIS A 460 11.05 12.39 31.84
N PHE A 461 11.95 13.21 32.36
CA PHE A 461 13.23 12.75 32.94
C PHE A 461 13.11 11.58 33.93
N PRO A 462 12.07 11.51 34.79
CA PRO A 462 11.86 10.36 35.65
C PRO A 462 11.73 9.00 34.95
N LEU A 463 11.41 8.96 33.65
CA LEU A 463 11.32 7.72 32.87
C LEU A 463 12.68 7.26 32.32
N MET A 464 13.75 8.02 32.50
CA MET A 464 15.10 7.65 32.09
C MET A 464 15.74 6.66 33.06
N THR A 465 16.55 5.76 32.53
CA THR A 465 17.49 4.98 33.34
C THR A 465 18.60 5.87 33.90
N TYR A 466 19.30 5.39 34.93
CA TYR A 466 20.44 6.12 35.49
C TYR A 466 21.54 6.39 34.45
N ASN A 467 21.78 5.46 33.54
CA ASN A 467 22.77 5.61 32.47
C ASN A 467 22.36 6.70 31.47
N GLU A 468 21.11 6.70 31.04
CA GLU A 468 20.59 7.75 30.16
C GLU A 468 20.64 9.13 30.84
N PHE A 469 20.27 9.21 32.12
CA PHE A 469 20.31 10.47 32.86
C PHE A 469 21.76 10.95 33.12
N LYS A 470 22.74 10.05 33.19
CA LYS A 470 24.16 10.43 33.25
C LYS A 470 24.59 11.20 31.99
N GLU A 471 24.11 10.79 30.81
CA GLU A 471 24.36 11.53 29.57
C GLU A 471 23.74 12.93 29.62
N VAL A 472 22.51 13.05 30.13
CA VAL A 472 21.86 14.36 30.35
C VAL A 472 22.74 15.26 31.20
N LYS A 473 23.28 14.78 32.33
CA LYS A 473 24.18 15.57 33.21
C LYS A 473 25.44 16.09 32.50
N THR A 474 25.96 15.32 31.55
CA THR A 474 27.20 15.67 30.83
C THR A 474 26.98 16.66 29.67
N SER A 475 25.74 17.04 29.35
CA SER A 475 25.45 17.95 28.24
C SER A 475 26.07 19.34 28.43
N LYS A 476 26.65 19.87 27.34
CA LYS A 476 27.25 21.21 27.29
C LYS A 476 26.21 22.31 27.48
N LEU A 477 24.92 22.03 27.22
CA LEU A 477 23.80 22.95 27.38
C LEU A 477 23.74 23.59 28.79
N TRP A 478 24.18 22.87 29.83
CA TRP A 478 24.11 23.33 31.21
C TRP A 478 25.19 24.33 31.61
N THR A 479 26.20 24.53 30.76
CA THR A 479 27.25 25.53 31.00
C THR A 479 26.72 26.97 30.89
N HIS A 480 25.63 27.16 30.13
CA HIS A 480 24.99 28.46 29.96
C HIS A 480 24.26 28.91 31.23
N PHE A 481 24.42 30.17 31.62
CA PHE A 481 23.82 30.71 32.85
C PHE A 481 22.28 30.56 32.87
N ASN A 482 21.63 30.77 31.72
CA ASN A 482 20.17 30.74 31.58
C ASN A 482 19.54 29.35 31.75
N THR A 483 20.33 28.27 31.70
CA THR A 483 19.82 26.89 31.77
C THR A 483 19.99 26.25 33.15
N ARG A 484 20.76 26.88 34.06
CA ARG A 484 21.06 26.34 35.41
C ARG A 484 19.84 26.06 36.26
N CYS A 485 18.89 26.99 36.33
CA CYS A 485 17.65 26.79 37.09
C CYS A 485 16.79 25.66 36.51
N THR A 486 16.80 25.52 35.17
CA THR A 486 16.08 24.42 34.49
C THR A 486 16.73 23.08 34.82
N TYR A 487 18.06 23.01 34.79
CA TYR A 487 18.82 21.82 35.17
C TYR A 487 18.56 21.41 36.63
N GLN A 488 18.57 22.36 37.57
CA GLN A 488 18.29 22.07 38.97
C GLN A 488 16.88 21.48 39.15
N SER A 489 15.87 22.06 38.49
CA SER A 489 14.50 21.52 38.51
C SER A 489 14.43 20.10 37.92
N ILE A 490 15.18 19.81 36.85
CA ILE A 490 15.24 18.47 36.24
C ILE A 490 15.91 17.46 37.19
N MET A 491 16.97 17.85 37.88
CA MET A 491 17.63 16.99 38.86
C MET A 491 16.73 16.66 40.05
N GLU A 492 16.02 17.67 40.56
CA GLU A 492 15.05 17.49 41.65
C GLU A 492 13.91 16.56 41.22
N ASP A 493 13.36 16.76 40.02
CA ASP A 493 12.31 15.91 39.45
C ASP A 493 12.77 14.45 39.32
N PHE A 494 13.94 14.21 38.72
CA PHE A 494 14.52 12.87 38.57
C PHE A 494 14.76 12.18 39.93
N HIS A 495 15.33 12.88 40.91
CA HIS A 495 15.59 12.30 42.23
C HIS A 495 14.32 12.06 43.06
N SER A 496 13.31 12.93 42.93
CA SER A 496 12.04 12.79 43.66
C SER A 496 11.27 11.55 43.25
N TYR A 497 11.35 11.16 41.97
CA TYR A 497 10.63 10.01 41.44
C TYR A 497 11.26 8.67 41.82
N CYS A 498 12.58 8.63 42.04
CA CYS A 498 13.26 7.45 42.58
C CYS A 498 12.69 6.97 43.94
N ALA A 499 11.87 7.79 44.61
CA ALA A 499 11.31 7.52 45.93
C ALA A 499 9.83 7.04 45.96
N VAL A 500 9.10 6.94 44.83
CA VAL A 500 7.63 6.67 44.82
C VAL A 500 7.20 5.63 43.75
N PRO A 501 6.13 4.80 43.94
CA PRO A 501 5.79 3.72 43.01
C PRO A 501 5.17 4.13 41.65
N ARG A 502 5.86 3.73 40.57
CA ARG A 502 5.44 3.18 39.25
C ARG A 502 4.03 3.45 38.69
N THR A 503 3.72 4.70 38.33
CA THR A 503 2.52 5.01 37.50
C THR A 503 2.79 5.88 36.28
N LEU A 504 3.97 6.52 36.20
CA LEU A 504 4.33 7.37 35.06
C LEU A 504 4.77 6.49 33.90
N CYS A 505 4.27 6.78 32.71
CA CYS A 505 4.70 6.17 31.47
C CYS A 505 4.55 7.17 30.33
N ARG A 506 5.33 7.00 29.26
CA ARG A 506 5.04 7.67 28.00
C ARG A 506 3.96 6.89 27.29
N VAL A 507 2.86 7.57 27.01
CA VAL A 507 1.72 7.03 26.27
C VAL A 507 1.89 7.39 24.81
N TYR A 508 1.85 6.36 23.96
CA TYR A 508 1.83 6.48 22.51
C TYR A 508 0.51 5.94 21.98
N MET A 509 -0.13 6.71 21.10
CA MET A 509 -1.41 6.40 20.47
C MET A 509 -1.20 6.19 18.96
N PRO A 510 -0.99 4.93 18.51
CA PRO A 510 -0.87 4.61 17.10
C PRO A 510 -2.09 5.02 16.27
N LYS A 511 -1.90 5.30 14.99
CA LYS A 511 -3.00 5.62 14.07
C LYS A 511 -3.92 4.41 13.86
N ASP A 512 -3.36 3.22 13.73
CA ASP A 512 -4.12 1.96 13.65
C ASP A 512 -4.06 1.20 14.97
N SER A 513 -5.21 0.66 15.38
CA SER A 513 -5.31 -0.13 16.61
C SER A 513 -5.19 -1.62 16.27
N LEU A 514 -4.36 -2.31 17.04
CA LEU A 514 -4.36 -3.76 17.09
C LEU A 514 -5.63 -4.25 17.76
N VAL A 515 -6.37 -5.15 17.11
CA VAL A 515 -7.65 -5.68 17.60
C VAL A 515 -7.56 -7.20 17.73
N LEU A 516 -7.87 -7.70 18.92
CA LEU A 516 -8.02 -9.11 19.23
C LEU A 516 -9.49 -9.52 19.10
N VAL A 517 -9.75 -10.64 18.45
CA VAL A 517 -11.11 -11.12 18.15
C VAL A 517 -11.30 -12.54 18.64
N GLY A 518 -12.07 -12.69 19.71
CA GLY A 518 -12.45 -14.00 20.27
C GLY A 518 -11.29 -14.69 20.99
N GLY A 519 -11.05 -15.95 20.61
CA GLY A 519 -10.16 -16.87 21.33
C GLY A 519 -10.90 -17.67 22.38
N ASP A 520 -10.22 -18.64 22.96
CA ASP A 520 -10.73 -19.49 24.02
C ASP A 520 -9.80 -19.55 25.24
N GLN A 521 -10.39 -19.94 26.36
CA GLN A 521 -9.70 -20.12 27.62
C GLN A 521 -10.18 -21.41 28.28
N LEU A 522 -9.25 -22.13 28.87
CA LEU A 522 -9.55 -23.29 29.67
C LEU A 522 -10.23 -22.89 30.99
N SER A 523 -11.29 -23.60 31.36
CA SER A 523 -11.94 -23.39 32.65
C SER A 523 -10.98 -23.70 33.82
N ALA A 524 -11.20 -23.06 34.97
CA ALA A 524 -10.31 -23.19 36.14
C ALA A 524 -10.19 -24.62 36.69
N ASP A 525 -11.17 -25.48 36.40
CA ASP A 525 -11.19 -26.90 36.72
C ASP A 525 -10.63 -27.79 35.58
N PHE A 526 -10.07 -27.18 34.53
CA PHE A 526 -9.50 -27.82 33.34
C PHE A 526 -10.50 -28.71 32.57
N SER A 527 -11.80 -28.54 32.82
CA SER A 527 -12.83 -29.46 32.30
C SER A 527 -13.44 -29.03 30.96
N ARG A 528 -13.36 -27.75 30.59
CA ARG A 528 -14.00 -27.18 29.38
C ARG A 528 -13.20 -26.04 28.78
N GLN A 529 -13.18 -25.96 27.45
CA GLN A 529 -12.80 -24.73 26.74
C GLN A 529 -14.01 -23.79 26.67
N ASN A 530 -13.79 -22.51 26.99
CA ASN A 530 -14.79 -21.47 26.94
C ASN A 530 -14.40 -20.46 25.85
N PRO A 531 -15.02 -20.54 24.65
CA PRO A 531 -14.80 -19.55 23.61
C PRO A 531 -15.39 -18.21 24.05
N SER A 532 -14.63 -17.13 23.85
CA SER A 532 -15.06 -15.77 24.16
C SER A 532 -15.80 -15.13 23.00
N LEU A 533 -16.67 -14.18 23.34
CA LEU A 533 -17.28 -13.27 22.38
C LEU A 533 -16.52 -11.95 22.30
N GLU A 534 -15.59 -11.67 23.19
CA GLU A 534 -15.03 -10.33 23.35
C GLU A 534 -14.11 -9.94 22.18
N LEU A 535 -14.21 -8.68 21.77
CA LEU A 535 -13.22 -8.01 20.95
C LEU A 535 -12.51 -6.99 21.81
N TRP A 536 -11.18 -7.05 21.84
CA TRP A 536 -10.34 -6.11 22.55
C TRP A 536 -9.50 -5.31 21.57
N PHE A 537 -9.20 -4.05 21.88
CA PHE A 537 -8.26 -3.27 21.09
C PHE A 537 -7.16 -2.66 21.96
N GLY A 538 -5.96 -2.58 21.39
CA GLY A 538 -4.84 -1.82 21.94
C GLY A 538 -5.13 -0.34 21.77
N ASN A 539 -5.54 0.30 22.86
CA ASN A 539 -5.83 1.73 22.90
C ASN A 539 -4.54 2.54 22.87
N SER A 540 -3.56 2.17 23.70
CA SER A 540 -2.28 2.88 23.78
C SER A 540 -1.11 1.95 24.05
N LEU A 541 0.08 2.31 23.54
CA LEU A 541 1.35 1.69 23.89
C LEU A 541 2.00 2.50 25.01
N ARG A 542 2.38 1.84 26.10
CA ARG A 542 2.91 2.47 27.30
C ARG A 542 4.36 2.06 27.52
N ASN A 543 5.26 3.04 27.46
CA ASN A 543 6.68 2.85 27.73
C ASN A 543 6.99 3.33 29.16
N TYR A 544 7.47 2.42 30.00
CA TYR A 544 7.94 2.69 31.35
C TYR A 544 9.47 2.79 31.37
N ILE A 545 10.05 2.95 32.56
CA ILE A 545 11.51 3.02 32.73
C ILE A 545 12.18 1.73 32.20
N GLY A 546 13.19 1.90 31.36
CA GLY A 546 14.00 0.81 30.81
C GLY A 546 13.25 -0.02 29.77
N VAL A 547 13.28 -1.35 29.92
CA VAL A 547 12.73 -2.30 28.92
C VAL A 547 11.25 -2.61 29.13
N VAL A 548 10.61 -2.02 30.14
CA VAL A 548 9.22 -2.37 30.51
C VAL A 548 8.24 -1.65 29.58
N LYS A 549 7.52 -2.44 28.78
CA LYS A 549 6.48 -1.96 27.85
C LYS A 549 5.15 -2.65 28.16
N ASN A 550 4.05 -1.96 27.88
CA ASN A 550 2.72 -2.53 28.03
C ASN A 550 1.76 -2.02 26.95
N VAL A 551 0.73 -2.79 26.62
CA VAL A 551 -0.41 -2.34 25.82
C VAL A 551 -1.58 -2.05 26.78
N GLU A 552 -2.17 -0.87 26.68
CA GLU A 552 -3.46 -0.60 27.31
C GLU A 552 -4.57 -1.19 26.46
N TRP A 553 -5.23 -2.20 26.98
CA TRP A 553 -6.35 -2.86 26.32
C TRP A 553 -7.69 -2.28 26.76
N ARG A 554 -8.62 -2.15 25.81
CA ARG A 554 -10.01 -1.79 26.06
C ARG A 554 -10.94 -2.73 25.31
N LEU A 555 -12.09 -3.03 25.91
CA LEU A 555 -13.13 -3.81 25.25
C LEU A 555 -13.75 -2.95 24.14
N LEU A 556 -13.78 -3.48 22.92
CA LEU A 556 -14.38 -2.83 21.75
C LEU A 556 -15.87 -3.15 21.66
N THR A 557 -16.19 -4.45 21.57
CA THR A 557 -17.55 -4.97 21.37
C THR A 557 -17.56 -6.49 21.63
N GLU A 558 -18.71 -7.13 21.42
CA GLU A 558 -18.85 -8.59 21.45
C GLU A 558 -19.23 -9.15 20.07
N MET A 559 -18.72 -10.34 19.74
CA MET A 559 -19.06 -11.10 18.53
C MET A 559 -20.52 -11.57 18.56
N PRO A 560 -21.11 -11.82 17.38
CA PRO A 560 -22.42 -12.46 17.29
C PRO A 560 -22.37 -13.88 17.85
N LYS A 561 -23.35 -14.19 18.72
CA LYS A 561 -23.57 -15.56 19.21
C LYS A 561 -23.87 -16.53 18.04
N PRO A 562 -23.51 -17.81 18.19
CA PRO A 562 -22.82 -18.44 19.33
C PRO A 562 -21.31 -18.12 19.41
N PRO A 563 -20.67 -18.27 20.59
CA PRO A 563 -19.22 -18.22 20.72
C PRO A 563 -18.53 -19.26 19.84
N ARG A 564 -17.38 -18.90 19.29
CA ARG A 564 -16.64 -19.71 18.31
C ARG A 564 -15.14 -19.61 18.52
N LEU A 565 -14.43 -20.64 18.09
CA LEU A 565 -12.97 -20.71 18.04
C LEU A 565 -12.51 -21.19 16.66
N SER A 566 -11.22 -21.06 16.34
CA SER A 566 -10.67 -21.36 15.01
C SER A 566 -11.42 -20.67 13.86
N HIS A 567 -12.06 -19.54 14.14
CA HIS A 567 -12.59 -18.63 13.13
C HIS A 567 -11.44 -17.84 12.52
N GLU A 568 -11.77 -17.13 11.45
CA GLU A 568 -10.85 -16.23 10.78
C GLU A 568 -11.45 -14.83 10.68
N VAL A 569 -10.54 -13.85 10.60
CA VAL A 569 -10.89 -12.44 10.49
C VAL A 569 -10.20 -11.79 9.30
N ALA A 570 -10.90 -10.89 8.63
CA ALA A 570 -10.34 -10.10 7.54
C ALA A 570 -10.78 -8.65 7.64
N VAL A 571 -9.92 -7.73 7.22
CA VAL A 571 -10.25 -6.31 7.14
C VAL A 571 -10.27 -5.90 5.68
N LEU A 572 -11.44 -5.46 5.22
CA LEU A 572 -11.64 -5.01 3.84
C LEU A 572 -12.45 -3.72 3.86
N ALA A 573 -11.94 -2.69 3.18
CA ALA A 573 -12.55 -1.35 3.11
C ALA A 573 -12.91 -0.78 4.50
N LYS A 574 -11.97 -0.90 5.46
CA LYS A 574 -12.13 -0.48 6.87
C LYS A 574 -13.27 -1.17 7.64
N LYS A 575 -13.77 -2.31 7.16
CA LYS A 575 -14.75 -3.14 7.86
C LYS A 575 -14.13 -4.47 8.26
N LEU A 576 -14.46 -4.94 9.45
CA LEU A 576 -14.00 -6.23 9.97
C LEU A 576 -15.00 -7.32 9.57
N TYR A 577 -14.50 -8.43 9.05
CA TYR A 577 -15.27 -9.61 8.69
C TYR A 577 -14.90 -10.76 9.62
N LEU A 578 -15.90 -11.46 10.15
CA LEU A 578 -15.77 -12.65 10.98
C LEU A 578 -16.37 -13.83 10.22
N ILE A 579 -15.56 -14.86 9.96
CA ILE A 579 -15.92 -15.93 9.02
C ILE A 579 -15.64 -17.30 9.66
N GLY A 580 -16.60 -18.21 9.51
CA GLY A 580 -16.43 -19.62 9.89
C GLY A 580 -16.20 -19.84 11.39
N GLY A 581 -15.34 -20.82 11.69
CA GLY A 581 -14.99 -21.27 13.04
C GLY A 581 -15.85 -22.46 13.50
N GLN A 582 -15.67 -22.86 14.76
CA GLN A 582 -16.41 -23.97 15.34
C GLN A 582 -17.01 -23.63 16.71
N CYS A 583 -18.18 -24.19 16.99
CA CYS A 583 -18.87 -24.05 18.29
C CYS A 583 -18.73 -25.32 19.13
N TYR A 584 -18.59 -25.15 20.45
CA TYR A 584 -18.39 -26.25 21.40
C TYR A 584 -19.68 -26.98 21.83
N SER A 585 -20.87 -26.50 21.45
CA SER A 585 -22.13 -27.12 21.90
C SER A 585 -22.40 -28.46 21.21
N GLY A 586 -21.95 -29.57 21.82
CA GLY A 586 -22.37 -30.96 21.58
C GLY A 586 -22.26 -31.48 20.14
N ARG A 587 -21.20 -32.24 19.85
CA ARG A 587 -20.64 -32.55 18.51
C ARG A 587 -20.26 -31.26 17.77
N LEU A 588 -18.96 -31.02 17.63
CA LEU A 588 -18.33 -29.88 16.95
C LEU A 588 -19.14 -29.44 15.71
N ASN A 589 -19.80 -28.29 15.79
CA ASN A 589 -20.53 -27.71 14.66
C ASN A 589 -19.64 -26.66 14.00
N VAL A 590 -18.90 -27.07 12.98
CA VAL A 590 -18.15 -26.14 12.12
C VAL A 590 -19.15 -25.25 11.38
N LEU A 591 -18.85 -23.95 11.34
CA LEU A 591 -19.73 -22.91 10.82
C LEU A 591 -19.35 -22.51 9.40
N LYS A 592 -20.37 -22.06 8.66
CA LYS A 592 -20.23 -21.36 7.36
C LYS A 592 -20.62 -19.89 7.43
N SER A 593 -21.04 -19.43 8.62
CA SER A 593 -21.60 -18.09 8.80
C SER A 593 -20.58 -16.99 8.61
N VAL A 594 -21.00 -15.88 8.00
CA VAL A 594 -20.19 -14.68 7.82
C VAL A 594 -20.88 -13.49 8.46
N TYR A 595 -20.09 -12.67 9.14
CA TYR A 595 -20.54 -11.43 9.74
C TYR A 595 -19.59 -10.29 9.39
N ARG A 596 -20.15 -9.09 9.27
CA ARG A 596 -19.40 -7.85 9.06
C ARG A 596 -19.68 -6.88 10.19
N TYR A 597 -18.64 -6.28 10.75
CA TYR A 597 -18.74 -5.27 11.78
C TYR A 597 -18.56 -3.87 11.18
N ASP A 598 -19.55 -3.02 11.40
CA ASP A 598 -19.50 -1.62 11.01
C ASP A 598 -18.99 -0.76 12.17
N LEU A 599 -17.80 -0.18 12.01
CA LEU A 599 -17.14 0.64 13.02
C LEU A 599 -17.89 1.93 13.35
N LEU A 600 -18.68 2.46 12.41
CA LEU A 600 -19.41 3.72 12.61
C LEU A 600 -20.71 3.50 13.37
N LEU A 601 -21.37 2.36 13.11
CA LEU A 601 -22.63 1.99 13.77
C LEU A 601 -22.42 1.16 15.03
N ASN A 602 -21.20 0.66 15.27
CA ASN A 602 -20.88 -0.29 16.33
C ASN A 602 -21.86 -1.48 16.33
N SER A 603 -22.05 -2.10 15.17
CA SER A 603 -23.00 -3.19 15.00
C SER A 603 -22.52 -4.25 14.02
N TRP A 604 -23.00 -5.47 14.23
CA TRP A 604 -22.73 -6.60 13.37
C TRP A 604 -23.89 -6.83 12.39
N GLU A 605 -23.53 -7.21 11.18
CA GLU A 605 -24.42 -7.55 10.09
C GLU A 605 -24.12 -8.98 9.64
N ARG A 606 -25.17 -9.81 9.47
CA ARG A 606 -25.06 -11.15 8.90
C ARG A 606 -25.01 -11.05 7.38
N LEU A 607 -24.04 -11.72 6.76
CA LEU A 607 -23.84 -11.75 5.31
C LEU A 607 -24.12 -13.15 4.75
N ALA A 608 -23.95 -13.33 3.45
CA ALA A 608 -24.04 -14.63 2.80
C ALA A 608 -23.06 -15.64 3.42
N ASP A 609 -23.59 -16.82 3.74
CA ASP A 609 -22.81 -17.94 4.25
C ASP A 609 -21.88 -18.49 3.15
N MET A 610 -20.72 -19.02 3.56
CA MET A 610 -19.84 -19.81 2.69
C MET A 610 -20.57 -21.04 2.12
N GLN A 611 -20.09 -21.57 1.00
CA GLN A 611 -20.60 -22.82 0.42
C GLN A 611 -20.24 -24.01 1.31
N GLU A 612 -19.02 -24.04 1.85
CA GLU A 612 -18.54 -25.06 2.77
C GLU A 612 -18.32 -24.50 4.19
N LYS A 613 -18.50 -25.35 5.20
CA LYS A 613 -18.19 -25.02 6.60
C LYS A 613 -16.68 -25.13 6.83
N ARG A 614 -16.07 -24.20 7.56
CA ARG A 614 -14.60 -24.18 7.74
C ARG A 614 -14.18 -23.77 9.15
N CYS A 615 -13.23 -24.50 9.74
CA CYS A 615 -12.39 -24.06 10.86
C CYS A 615 -10.91 -24.38 10.54
N ASN A 616 -9.95 -23.77 11.24
CA ASN A 616 -8.50 -23.95 10.99
C ASN A 616 -8.09 -23.70 9.51
N PHE A 617 -8.80 -22.81 8.82
CA PHE A 617 -8.54 -22.38 7.45
C PHE A 617 -7.80 -21.03 7.48
N SER A 618 -7.31 -20.54 6.35
CA SER A 618 -6.78 -19.17 6.25
C SER A 618 -7.72 -18.27 5.47
N ILE A 619 -7.69 -16.97 5.77
CA ILE A 619 -8.36 -15.94 4.99
C ILE A 619 -7.39 -14.87 4.54
N VAL A 620 -7.56 -14.42 3.29
CA VAL A 620 -6.79 -13.33 2.72
C VAL A 620 -7.65 -12.42 1.85
N VAL A 621 -7.27 -11.14 1.77
CA VAL A 621 -7.93 -10.16 0.92
C VAL A 621 -7.10 -9.96 -0.34
N LEU A 622 -7.67 -10.30 -1.50
CA LEU A 622 -7.00 -10.18 -2.80
C LEU A 622 -7.91 -9.43 -3.78
N LYS A 623 -7.41 -8.31 -4.32
CA LYS A 623 -8.10 -7.46 -5.32
C LYS A 623 -9.53 -7.09 -4.90
N GLY A 624 -9.74 -6.78 -3.61
CA GLY A 624 -11.05 -6.38 -3.07
C GLY A 624 -12.04 -7.53 -2.82
N MET A 625 -11.61 -8.78 -2.94
CA MET A 625 -12.38 -9.97 -2.57
C MET A 625 -11.74 -10.68 -1.38
N ILE A 626 -12.53 -11.43 -0.62
CA ILE A 626 -12.05 -12.22 0.53
C ILE A 626 -11.99 -13.69 0.12
N TYR A 627 -10.84 -14.33 0.27
CA TYR A 627 -10.65 -15.75 -0.07
C TYR A 627 -10.54 -16.59 1.19
N ALA A 628 -11.35 -17.64 1.31
CA ALA A 628 -11.27 -18.66 2.36
C ALA A 628 -10.61 -19.91 1.78
N ILE A 629 -9.50 -20.36 2.39
CA ILE A 629 -8.61 -21.35 1.81
C ILE A 629 -8.47 -22.55 2.74
N GLY A 630 -8.83 -23.74 2.24
CA GLY A 630 -8.68 -25.01 2.97
C GLY A 630 -9.46 -25.07 4.30
N GLY A 631 -8.86 -25.72 5.29
CA GLY A 631 -9.41 -25.92 6.64
C GLY A 631 -10.04 -27.29 6.87
N ASP A 632 -10.73 -27.40 8.00
CA ASP A 632 -11.44 -28.58 8.45
C ASP A 632 -12.95 -28.38 8.36
N THR A 633 -13.68 -29.44 8.02
CA THR A 633 -15.15 -29.46 7.94
C THR A 633 -15.77 -30.35 9.00
N ASP A 634 -15.36 -31.61 8.98
CA ASP A 634 -15.75 -32.67 9.89
C ASP A 634 -14.47 -33.31 10.45
N PRO A 635 -14.53 -33.97 11.63
CA PRO A 635 -13.36 -34.63 12.20
C PRO A 635 -12.66 -35.54 11.17
N GLY A 636 -11.38 -35.24 10.91
CA GLY A 636 -10.56 -35.98 9.94
C GLY A 636 -10.75 -35.61 8.47
N THR A 637 -11.54 -34.59 8.14
CA THR A 637 -11.79 -34.14 6.77
C THR A 637 -11.21 -32.74 6.54
N ASN A 638 -10.05 -32.69 5.88
CA ASN A 638 -9.44 -31.44 5.41
C ASN A 638 -9.97 -31.07 4.03
N LEU A 639 -10.09 -29.78 3.75
CA LEU A 639 -10.48 -29.24 2.46
C LEU A 639 -9.27 -28.84 1.62
N SER A 640 -9.40 -29.00 0.31
CA SER A 640 -8.54 -28.35 -0.70
C SER A 640 -9.25 -27.20 -1.41
N SER A 641 -10.57 -27.09 -1.25
CA SER A 641 -11.38 -26.05 -1.88
C SER A 641 -11.01 -24.65 -1.41
N VAL A 642 -11.08 -23.70 -2.33
CA VAL A 642 -10.94 -22.27 -2.08
C VAL A 642 -12.22 -21.56 -2.52
N GLU A 643 -12.70 -20.64 -1.71
CA GLU A 643 -13.90 -19.84 -2.02
C GLU A 643 -13.57 -18.35 -1.96
N GLY A 644 -14.07 -17.58 -2.94
CA GLY A 644 -13.97 -16.12 -2.99
C GLY A 644 -15.31 -15.45 -2.70
N TYR A 645 -15.32 -14.51 -1.78
CA TYR A 645 -16.45 -13.64 -1.46
C TYR A 645 -16.36 -12.32 -2.22
N CYS A 646 -17.43 -11.97 -2.93
CA CYS A 646 -17.58 -10.70 -3.61
C CYS A 646 -18.47 -9.75 -2.77
N PRO A 647 -17.91 -8.72 -2.11
CA PRO A 647 -18.68 -7.82 -1.26
C PRO A 647 -19.79 -7.04 -1.99
N ASN A 648 -19.60 -6.77 -3.28
CA ASN A 648 -20.58 -6.05 -4.10
C ASN A 648 -21.83 -6.87 -4.40
N LYS A 649 -21.70 -8.21 -4.40
CA LYS A 649 -22.79 -9.15 -4.70
C LYS A 649 -23.32 -9.87 -3.45
N ASP A 650 -22.62 -9.75 -2.32
CA ASP A 650 -22.85 -10.54 -1.11
C ASP A 650 -23.00 -12.03 -1.45
N SER A 651 -21.96 -12.60 -2.09
CA SER A 651 -22.00 -13.98 -2.58
C SER A 651 -20.62 -14.64 -2.58
N TRP A 652 -20.59 -15.94 -2.28
CA TRP A 652 -19.41 -16.80 -2.37
C TRP A 652 -19.43 -17.66 -3.63
N SER A 653 -18.28 -17.78 -4.28
CA SER A 653 -18.05 -18.67 -5.43
C SER A 653 -16.74 -19.45 -5.25
N PHE A 654 -16.71 -20.69 -5.73
CA PHE A 654 -15.47 -21.46 -5.75
C PHE A 654 -14.42 -20.84 -6.69
N ALA A 655 -13.17 -20.89 -6.27
CA ALA A 655 -11.99 -20.56 -7.06
C ALA A 655 -11.18 -21.83 -7.33
N GLN A 656 -10.00 -21.69 -7.95
CA GLN A 656 -9.10 -22.82 -8.17
C GLN A 656 -8.81 -23.57 -6.85
N PRO A 657 -9.03 -24.90 -6.77
CA PRO A 657 -8.69 -25.64 -5.56
C PRO A 657 -7.17 -25.79 -5.40
N LEU A 658 -6.74 -26.06 -4.17
CA LEU A 658 -5.37 -26.51 -3.88
C LEU A 658 -5.17 -27.96 -4.35
N ASP A 659 -3.93 -28.32 -4.69
CA ASP A 659 -3.58 -29.69 -5.09
C ASP A 659 -3.62 -30.67 -3.91
N VAL A 660 -3.47 -30.14 -2.70
CA VAL A 660 -3.44 -30.89 -1.45
C VAL A 660 -4.45 -30.30 -0.45
N THR A 661 -5.05 -31.16 0.35
CA THR A 661 -5.91 -30.74 1.45
C THR A 661 -5.06 -30.20 2.60
N LEU A 662 -5.35 -28.99 3.08
CA LEU A 662 -4.56 -28.29 4.10
C LEU A 662 -5.46 -27.72 5.19
N SER A 663 -5.06 -27.88 6.45
CA SER A 663 -5.58 -27.09 7.57
C SER A 663 -4.43 -26.57 8.43
N CYS A 664 -4.70 -25.61 9.32
CA CYS A 664 -3.72 -25.04 10.24
C CYS A 664 -2.47 -24.45 9.54
N HIS A 665 -2.60 -24.09 8.26
CA HIS A 665 -1.59 -23.39 7.48
C HIS A 665 -1.71 -21.89 7.72
N ALA A 666 -0.69 -21.14 7.34
CA ALA A 666 -0.74 -19.69 7.33
C ALA A 666 -0.79 -19.19 5.89
N ALA A 667 -1.57 -18.14 5.64
CA ALA A 667 -1.61 -17.45 4.35
C ALA A 667 -1.53 -15.93 4.55
N THR A 668 -0.79 -15.25 3.68
CA THR A 668 -0.69 -13.79 3.70
C THR A 668 -0.43 -13.21 2.31
N MET A 669 -0.54 -11.90 2.19
CA MET A 669 -0.34 -11.14 0.96
C MET A 669 1.01 -10.42 0.97
N LEU A 670 1.76 -10.52 -0.11
CA LEU A 670 2.97 -9.72 -0.33
C LEU A 670 3.05 -9.30 -1.79
N ASP A 671 3.22 -8.00 -2.04
CA ASP A 671 3.27 -7.38 -3.37
C ASP A 671 2.12 -7.81 -4.30
N GLY A 672 0.90 -7.88 -3.75
CA GLY A 672 -0.30 -8.28 -4.48
C GLY A 672 -0.37 -9.77 -4.84
N LYS A 673 0.55 -10.59 -4.35
CA LYS A 673 0.59 -12.06 -4.51
C LYS A 673 0.23 -12.76 -3.21
N LEU A 674 -0.45 -13.90 -3.33
CA LEU A 674 -0.97 -14.69 -2.23
C LEU A 674 -0.01 -15.84 -1.96
N PHE A 675 0.47 -15.95 -0.72
CA PHE A 675 1.40 -17.00 -0.31
C PHE A 675 0.80 -17.85 0.80
N ILE A 676 1.05 -19.16 0.75
CA ILE A 676 0.62 -20.13 1.75
C ILE A 676 1.83 -20.95 2.20
N SER A 677 2.01 -21.06 3.52
CA SER A 677 3.11 -21.82 4.11
C SER A 677 2.62 -22.89 5.08
N GLY A 678 3.29 -24.04 5.01
CA GLY A 678 3.14 -25.17 5.92
C GLY A 678 1.71 -25.72 5.98
N GLY A 679 1.28 -26.03 7.20
CA GLY A 679 -0.01 -26.63 7.50
C GLY A 679 0.08 -28.09 7.86
N TYR A 680 -1.10 -28.63 8.12
CA TYR A 680 -1.33 -29.99 8.56
C TYR A 680 -2.09 -30.75 7.49
N HIS A 681 -1.55 -31.90 7.09
CA HIS A 681 -2.19 -32.81 6.15
C HIS A 681 -2.97 -33.91 6.88
N CYS A 682 -3.98 -34.49 6.22
CA CYS A 682 -4.89 -35.48 6.80
C CYS A 682 -4.21 -36.79 7.27
N ARG A 683 -2.94 -36.98 6.90
CA ARG A 683 -2.07 -38.08 7.36
C ARG A 683 -1.20 -37.73 8.57
N TYR A 684 -1.57 -36.68 9.32
CA TYR A 684 -0.88 -36.22 10.53
C TYR A 684 0.55 -35.70 10.29
N GLN A 685 0.79 -35.07 9.15
CA GLN A 685 2.10 -34.54 8.78
C GLN A 685 2.07 -33.02 8.72
N CYS A 686 2.97 -32.37 9.46
CA CYS A 686 3.31 -30.96 9.25
C CYS A 686 4.09 -30.83 7.94
N LEU A 687 3.85 -29.74 7.20
CA LEU A 687 4.46 -29.53 5.89
C LEU A 687 5.51 -28.41 5.94
N THR A 688 6.54 -28.53 5.10
CA THR A 688 7.51 -27.45 4.81
C THR A 688 7.09 -26.59 3.62
N SER A 689 6.06 -27.01 2.86
CA SER A 689 5.72 -26.44 1.57
C SER A 689 5.41 -24.94 1.64
N MET A 690 5.94 -24.21 0.66
CA MET A 690 5.59 -22.83 0.36
C MET A 690 4.96 -22.80 -1.04
N LEU A 691 3.82 -22.15 -1.18
CA LEU A 691 3.18 -22.00 -2.49
C LEU A 691 2.67 -20.58 -2.70
N MET A 692 2.76 -20.13 -3.94
CA MET A 692 2.14 -18.91 -4.44
C MET A 692 0.84 -19.31 -5.15
N TYR A 693 -0.29 -18.86 -4.62
CA TYR A 693 -1.60 -19.24 -5.11
C TYR A 693 -2.21 -18.16 -6.01
N HIS A 694 -2.94 -18.61 -7.02
CA HIS A 694 -3.71 -17.76 -7.93
C HIS A 694 -5.15 -18.27 -8.02
N PRO A 695 -6.17 -17.40 -7.92
CA PRO A 695 -7.57 -17.83 -8.01
C PRO A 695 -7.97 -18.50 -9.33
N ASP A 696 -7.26 -18.18 -10.42
CA ASP A 696 -7.65 -18.52 -11.79
C ASP A 696 -6.74 -19.58 -12.45
N ARG A 697 -5.69 -20.03 -11.76
CA ARG A 697 -4.71 -21.02 -12.27
C ARG A 697 -4.09 -21.82 -11.14
N GLU A 698 -3.48 -22.96 -11.48
CA GLU A 698 -2.82 -23.85 -10.52
C GLU A 698 -1.75 -23.13 -9.67
N PRO A 699 -1.58 -23.54 -8.39
CA PRO A 699 -0.61 -22.95 -7.48
C PRO A 699 0.84 -23.24 -7.95
N THR A 700 1.73 -22.29 -7.68
CA THR A 700 3.17 -22.43 -7.97
C THR A 700 3.92 -22.77 -6.68
N TYR A 701 4.64 -23.90 -6.66
CA TYR A 701 5.47 -24.29 -5.52
C TYR A 701 6.80 -23.53 -5.52
N LEU A 702 7.20 -23.10 -4.32
CA LEU A 702 8.42 -22.33 -4.05
C LEU A 702 9.29 -23.09 -3.04
N ALA A 703 10.46 -22.55 -2.71
CA ALA A 703 11.34 -23.15 -1.70
C ALA A 703 10.62 -23.31 -0.36
N GLY A 704 10.64 -24.54 0.17
CA GLY A 704 10.03 -24.86 1.45
C GLY A 704 10.85 -24.38 2.64
N MET A 705 10.18 -24.22 3.78
CA MET A 705 10.82 -23.91 5.07
C MET A 705 11.82 -24.99 5.47
N SER A 706 12.77 -24.65 6.33
CA SER A 706 13.77 -25.59 6.83
C SER A 706 13.19 -26.69 7.72
N GLN A 707 12.08 -26.38 8.43
CA GLN A 707 11.36 -27.31 9.29
C GLN A 707 9.87 -27.28 8.98
N PRO A 708 9.16 -28.41 9.08
CA PRO A 708 7.73 -28.44 8.84
C PRO A 708 6.98 -27.70 9.96
N ARG A 709 5.90 -26.98 9.61
CA ARG A 709 5.15 -26.16 10.58
C ARG A 709 3.64 -26.25 10.37
N ALA A 710 2.90 -26.22 11.48
CA ALA A 710 1.46 -25.99 11.50
C ALA A 710 1.09 -25.09 12.70
N TYR A 711 -0.06 -24.42 12.65
CA TYR A 711 -0.50 -23.45 13.67
C TYR A 711 0.50 -22.29 13.92
N HIS A 712 1.38 -22.03 12.95
CA HIS A 712 2.33 -20.92 12.99
C HIS A 712 1.69 -19.64 12.46
N CYS A 713 2.33 -18.52 12.78
CA CYS A 713 2.01 -17.22 12.24
C CYS A 713 2.80 -16.99 10.95
N MET A 714 2.22 -16.27 9.98
CA MET A 714 2.94 -15.74 8.82
C MET A 714 2.49 -14.33 8.50
N GLU A 715 3.43 -13.39 8.42
CA GLU A 715 3.14 -11.99 8.12
C GLU A 715 4.12 -11.41 7.10
N ALA A 716 3.62 -10.50 6.27
CA ALA A 716 4.44 -9.74 5.34
C ALA A 716 4.99 -8.48 6.00
N LEU A 717 6.31 -8.31 5.97
CA LEU A 717 7.01 -7.17 6.54
C LEU A 717 8.22 -6.81 5.68
N ASN A 718 8.36 -5.55 5.29
CA ASN A 718 9.49 -5.01 4.52
C ASN A 718 9.88 -5.86 3.29
N GLY A 719 8.91 -6.28 2.48
CA GLY A 719 9.16 -7.07 1.26
C GLY A 719 9.48 -8.56 1.50
N HIS A 720 9.39 -9.03 2.74
CA HIS A 720 9.70 -10.41 3.14
C HIS A 720 8.53 -11.06 3.88
N LEU A 721 8.51 -12.39 3.94
CA LEU A 721 7.52 -13.15 4.71
C LEU A 721 8.17 -13.76 5.95
N TYR A 722 7.67 -13.38 7.12
CA TYR A 722 8.17 -13.86 8.40
C TYR A 722 7.25 -14.95 8.94
N VAL A 723 7.81 -16.08 9.34
CA VAL A 723 7.10 -17.16 10.04
C VAL A 723 7.63 -17.36 11.45
N ALA A 724 6.72 -17.53 12.39
CA ALA A 724 7.05 -17.69 13.81
C ALA A 724 6.05 -18.60 14.53
N GLY A 725 6.54 -19.34 15.52
CA GLY A 725 5.73 -20.21 16.37
C GLY A 725 5.21 -21.47 15.66
N GLY A 726 4.09 -21.98 16.18
CA GLY A 726 3.47 -23.22 15.74
C GLY A 726 4.10 -24.48 16.32
N VAL A 727 3.79 -25.60 15.68
CA VAL A 727 4.30 -26.93 16.03
C VAL A 727 5.08 -27.54 14.87
N THR A 728 6.07 -28.35 15.20
CA THR A 728 6.80 -29.21 14.26
C THR A 728 6.70 -30.67 14.70
N ILE A 729 7.28 -31.57 13.91
CA ILE A 729 7.39 -33.00 14.22
C ILE A 729 8.88 -33.33 14.36
N ASP A 730 9.26 -33.95 15.48
CA ASP A 730 10.63 -34.39 15.72
C ASP A 730 10.98 -35.71 15.00
N GLU A 731 12.23 -36.16 15.11
CA GLU A 731 12.70 -37.41 14.52
C GLU A 731 11.91 -38.65 15.01
N ASN A 732 11.28 -38.56 16.18
CA ASN A 732 10.47 -39.62 16.78
C ASN A 732 8.99 -39.53 16.40
N MET A 733 8.62 -38.71 15.40
CA MET A 733 7.24 -38.47 15.00
C MET A 733 6.37 -37.84 16.11
N THR A 734 6.99 -37.16 17.07
CA THR A 734 6.31 -36.46 18.17
C THR A 734 6.08 -35.00 17.79
N CYS A 735 4.86 -34.52 18.03
CA CYS A 735 4.52 -33.12 17.83
C CYS A 735 5.08 -32.27 18.98
N ILE A 736 5.98 -31.35 18.65
CA ILE A 736 6.68 -30.48 19.62
C ILE A 736 6.51 -29.00 19.26
N ASP A 737 6.80 -28.14 20.23
CA ASP A 737 6.81 -26.69 20.07
C ASP A 737 7.89 -26.22 19.07
N GLN A 738 7.55 -25.26 18.20
CA GLN A 738 8.49 -24.66 17.24
C GLN A 738 8.89 -23.24 17.66
N LEU A 739 10.15 -23.08 18.08
CA LEU A 739 10.71 -21.79 18.56
C LEU A 739 11.53 -21.05 17.50
N THR A 740 12.07 -21.78 16.53
CA THR A 740 12.87 -21.15 15.46
C THR A 740 11.96 -20.26 14.62
N CYS A 741 12.47 -19.14 14.14
CA CYS A 741 11.73 -18.24 13.28
C CYS A 741 12.48 -18.06 11.97
N GLU A 742 11.73 -18.02 10.86
CA GLU A 742 12.31 -17.99 9.52
C GLU A 742 11.73 -16.82 8.73
N VAL A 743 12.54 -16.27 7.83
CA VAL A 743 12.16 -15.21 6.90
C VAL A 743 12.44 -15.66 5.47
N TYR A 744 11.46 -15.48 4.60
CA TYR A 744 11.52 -15.82 3.19
C TYR A 744 11.76 -14.59 2.34
N SER A 745 12.74 -14.69 1.44
CA SER A 745 12.98 -13.71 0.37
C SER A 745 12.41 -14.22 -0.94
N ILE A 746 11.53 -13.42 -1.55
CA ILE A 746 10.97 -13.72 -2.89
C ILE A 746 12.07 -13.66 -3.95
N VAL A 747 13.03 -12.74 -3.82
CA VAL A 747 14.05 -12.47 -4.84
C VAL A 747 14.99 -13.68 -5.00
N SER A 748 15.38 -14.31 -3.88
CA SER A 748 16.29 -15.44 -3.89
C SER A 748 15.58 -16.80 -3.80
N ASP A 749 14.25 -16.83 -3.66
CA ASP A 749 13.45 -18.04 -3.41
C ASP A 749 14.09 -18.92 -2.32
N SER A 750 14.29 -18.33 -1.13
CA SER A 750 15.01 -18.99 -0.05
C SER A 750 14.58 -18.51 1.34
N TRP A 751 14.63 -19.43 2.30
CA TRP A 751 14.42 -19.14 3.72
C TRP A 751 15.75 -18.92 4.45
N SER A 752 15.73 -18.01 5.42
CA SER A 752 16.82 -17.80 6.38
C SER A 752 16.27 -17.68 7.79
N THR A 753 17.06 -18.02 8.80
CA THR A 753 16.65 -17.95 10.20
C THR A 753 16.90 -16.57 10.80
N PHE A 754 16.00 -16.09 11.64
CA PHE A 754 16.21 -14.90 12.48
C PHE A 754 15.99 -15.22 13.96
N THR A 755 16.10 -14.19 14.81
CA THR A 755 16.01 -14.30 16.28
C THR A 755 14.83 -15.16 16.72
N THR A 756 15.12 -16.22 17.48
CA THR A 756 14.14 -17.22 17.92
C THR A 756 13.20 -16.68 18.99
N LEU A 757 12.01 -17.27 19.09
CA LEU A 757 11.11 -17.04 20.21
C LEU A 757 11.66 -17.70 21.47
N HIS A 758 11.53 -17.03 22.62
CA HIS A 758 11.96 -17.57 23.92
C HIS A 758 10.89 -18.47 24.56
N ILE A 759 9.66 -18.38 24.07
CA ILE A 759 8.48 -19.06 24.59
C ILE A 759 7.68 -19.55 23.38
N PRO A 760 7.09 -20.75 23.42
CA PRO A 760 6.29 -21.27 22.32
C PRO A 760 5.05 -20.43 22.03
N HIS A 761 4.51 -20.52 20.81
CA HIS A 761 3.31 -19.78 20.42
C HIS A 761 2.52 -20.63 19.42
N VAL A 762 1.78 -21.63 19.91
CA VAL A 762 0.91 -22.47 19.07
C VAL A 762 -0.48 -21.85 18.99
N GLY A 763 -1.01 -21.66 17.77
CA GLY A 763 -2.34 -21.06 17.57
C GLY A 763 -2.41 -19.60 18.04
N ALA A 764 -1.26 -18.91 18.06
CA ALA A 764 -1.18 -17.50 18.38
C ALA A 764 -1.73 -16.64 17.23
N ALA A 765 -2.15 -15.42 17.56
CA ALA A 765 -2.41 -14.41 16.56
C ALA A 765 -1.11 -13.70 16.15
N SER A 766 -1.08 -13.20 14.92
CA SER A 766 -0.04 -12.29 14.45
C SER A 766 -0.62 -11.07 13.77
N VAL A 767 0.16 -9.99 13.76
CA VAL A 767 -0.11 -8.79 12.96
C VAL A 767 1.16 -7.94 12.84
N VAL A 768 1.30 -7.19 11.75
CA VAL A 768 2.34 -6.18 11.60
C VAL A 768 1.76 -4.80 11.89
N LEU A 769 2.31 -4.12 12.91
CA LEU A 769 1.94 -2.76 13.28
C LEU A 769 3.20 -1.89 13.25
N GLU A 770 3.18 -0.83 12.42
CA GLU A 770 4.26 0.15 12.31
C GLU A 770 5.64 -0.48 12.09
N GLU A 771 5.71 -1.37 11.08
CA GLU A 771 6.92 -2.10 10.68
C GLU A 771 7.50 -3.04 11.75
N LYS A 772 6.68 -3.44 12.73
CA LYS A 772 7.05 -4.43 13.75
C LYS A 772 6.07 -5.59 13.73
N LEU A 773 6.61 -6.80 13.83
CA LEU A 773 5.83 -8.03 13.87
C LEU A 773 5.38 -8.29 15.32
N TYR A 774 4.09 -8.50 15.53
CA TYR A 774 3.52 -8.89 16.81
C TYR A 774 3.07 -10.34 16.76
N VAL A 775 3.39 -11.10 17.80
CA VAL A 775 2.90 -12.46 18.07
C VAL A 775 2.20 -12.44 19.43
N LEU A 776 0.93 -12.84 19.45
CA LEU A 776 0.03 -12.61 20.57
C LEU A 776 -0.65 -13.92 20.98
N GLY A 777 -0.49 -14.31 22.24
CA GLY A 777 -1.25 -15.44 22.77
C GLY A 777 -0.68 -16.81 22.42
N GLY A 778 -1.55 -17.79 22.23
CA GLY A 778 -1.24 -19.18 21.97
C GLY A 778 -1.01 -20.01 23.23
N TYR A 779 -0.47 -21.20 23.04
CA TYR A 779 -0.11 -22.12 24.12
C TYR A 779 1.19 -22.86 23.80
N SER A 780 1.73 -23.58 24.79
CA SER A 780 2.83 -24.53 24.63
C SER A 780 2.28 -25.93 24.38
N LYS A 781 2.71 -26.59 23.30
CA LYS A 781 2.37 -27.98 23.00
C LYS A 781 2.89 -28.95 24.06
N ASP A 782 4.07 -28.69 24.63
CA ASP A 782 4.73 -29.62 25.54
C ASP A 782 3.97 -29.78 26.87
N ASN A 783 3.39 -28.70 27.40
CA ASN A 783 2.76 -28.67 28.71
C ASN A 783 1.34 -28.09 28.73
N TYR A 784 0.79 -27.72 27.56
CA TYR A 784 -0.53 -27.13 27.38
C TYR A 784 -0.79 -25.85 28.18
N ARG A 785 0.27 -25.15 28.61
CA ARG A 785 0.13 -23.86 29.30
C ARG A 785 -0.27 -22.78 28.30
N GLU A 786 -1.32 -22.04 28.64
CA GLU A 786 -1.72 -20.83 27.93
C GLU A 786 -0.67 -19.73 28.08
N ILE A 787 -0.43 -19.01 27.00
CA ILE A 787 0.57 -17.96 26.92
C ILE A 787 -0.17 -16.66 26.72
N ARG A 788 -0.01 -15.75 27.69
CA ARG A 788 -0.75 -14.48 27.70
C ARG A 788 0.07 -13.32 27.17
N LEU A 789 1.28 -13.59 26.68
CA LEU A 789 2.26 -12.56 26.37
C LEU A 789 2.04 -11.98 24.97
N VAL A 790 2.40 -10.71 24.85
CA VAL A 790 2.49 -10.01 23.58
C VAL A 790 3.96 -9.81 23.25
N HIS A 791 4.45 -10.53 22.25
CA HIS A 791 5.82 -10.38 21.77
C HIS A 791 5.86 -9.53 20.51
N ARG A 792 6.78 -8.57 20.49
CA ARG A 792 7.01 -7.68 19.35
C ARG A 792 8.44 -7.84 18.85
N TYR A 793 8.60 -8.22 17.59
CA TYR A 793 9.89 -8.25 16.93
C TYR A 793 10.16 -6.92 16.23
N ASP A 794 11.32 -6.34 16.52
CA ASP A 794 11.84 -5.17 15.83
C ASP A 794 12.90 -5.64 14.81
N PRO A 795 12.63 -5.55 13.49
CA PRO A 795 13.57 -6.00 12.46
C PRO A 795 14.86 -5.16 12.43
N THR A 796 14.81 -3.89 12.87
CA THR A 796 15.99 -3.01 12.87
C THR A 796 16.98 -3.37 13.97
N GLN A 797 16.47 -3.81 15.12
CA GLN A 797 17.27 -4.23 16.27
C GLN A 797 17.49 -5.75 16.33
N GLN A 798 16.77 -6.50 15.49
CA GLN A 798 16.74 -7.96 15.46
C GLN A 798 16.46 -8.59 16.83
N LEU A 799 15.52 -8.03 17.60
CA LEU A 799 15.19 -8.52 18.93
C LEU A 799 13.69 -8.58 19.19
N TRP A 800 13.31 -9.50 20.07
CA TRP A 800 11.96 -9.64 20.60
C TRP A 800 11.81 -8.83 21.88
N GLU A 801 10.74 -8.03 21.95
CA GLU A 801 10.34 -7.25 23.11
C GLU A 801 9.05 -7.79 23.71
N ASN A 802 8.94 -7.77 25.04
CA ASN A 802 7.71 -8.09 25.74
C ASN A 802 6.86 -6.83 25.92
N MET A 803 5.68 -6.82 25.31
CA MET A 803 4.71 -5.72 25.33
C MET A 803 3.61 -5.90 26.38
N GLY A 804 3.83 -6.77 27.37
CA GLY A 804 2.90 -7.04 28.45
C GLY A 804 1.99 -8.23 28.17
N MET A 805 0.82 -8.22 28.80
CA MET A 805 -0.14 -9.33 28.76
C MET A 805 -1.39 -8.97 27.97
N MET A 806 -1.98 -9.96 27.31
CA MET A 806 -3.28 -9.86 26.66
C MET A 806 -4.43 -9.87 27.69
N PRO A 807 -5.55 -9.19 27.37
CA PRO A 807 -6.79 -9.33 28.11
C PRO A 807 -7.50 -10.63 27.70
N GLY A 808 -8.37 -11.13 28.57
CA GLY A 808 -9.26 -12.22 28.20
C GLY A 808 -8.53 -13.55 27.84
N PRO A 809 -9.10 -14.32 26.89
CA PRO A 809 -8.58 -15.62 26.45
C PRO A 809 -7.31 -15.52 25.62
N ASN A 810 -6.58 -16.65 25.53
CA ASN A 810 -5.21 -16.65 25.03
C ASN A 810 -5.00 -17.54 23.80
N THR A 811 -5.80 -18.58 23.61
CA THR A 811 -5.64 -19.56 22.54
C THR A 811 -6.65 -19.34 21.40
N ASP A 812 -6.32 -19.82 20.19
CA ASP A 812 -7.12 -19.70 18.97
C ASP A 812 -7.65 -18.28 18.71
N ILE A 813 -6.88 -17.28 19.13
CA ILE A 813 -7.20 -15.87 19.01
C ILE A 813 -6.80 -15.37 17.62
N ARG A 814 -7.55 -14.41 17.10
CA ARG A 814 -7.22 -13.72 15.84
C ARG A 814 -6.93 -12.25 16.10
N ALA A 815 -5.95 -11.71 15.39
CA ALA A 815 -5.62 -10.30 15.42
C ALA A 815 -5.78 -9.64 14.05
N CYS A 816 -6.11 -8.36 14.06
CA CYS A 816 -6.13 -7.53 12.86
C CYS A 816 -5.83 -6.07 13.21
N LEU A 817 -5.59 -5.23 12.20
CA LEU A 817 -5.50 -3.78 12.37
C LEU A 817 -6.81 -3.10 11.96
N LEU A 818 -7.30 -2.20 12.81
CA LEU A 818 -8.42 -1.34 12.49
C LEU A 818 -8.10 0.12 12.79
N HIS A 819 -8.47 0.99 11.84
CA HIS A 819 -8.46 2.43 12.05
C HIS A 819 -9.71 2.84 12.82
N LEU A 820 -9.63 2.85 14.16
CA LEU A 820 -10.76 3.14 15.01
C LEU A 820 -11.07 4.65 15.08
N PRO A 821 -12.34 5.06 14.93
CA PRO A 821 -12.75 6.44 15.17
C PRO A 821 -12.42 6.92 16.60
N ASP A 822 -12.11 8.21 16.75
CA ASP A 822 -11.76 8.83 18.04
C ASP A 822 -12.77 8.60 19.16
N HIS A 823 -14.06 8.50 18.83
CA HIS A 823 -15.12 8.29 19.83
C HIS A 823 -15.10 6.89 20.45
N LEU A 824 -14.51 5.88 19.77
CA LEU A 824 -14.29 4.54 20.32
C LEU A 824 -13.00 4.45 21.15
N ARG A 825 -12.04 5.36 20.92
CA ARG A 825 -10.75 5.40 21.63
C ARG A 825 -10.78 6.17 22.96
N LYS A 826 -11.77 7.05 23.17
CA LYS A 826 -11.84 7.94 24.34
C LYS A 826 -12.37 7.25 25.59
#